data_AF-A0AAD5VCT1-F1
#
_entry.id   AF-A0AAD5VCT1-F1
#
_cell.length_a   1.000
_cell.length_b   1.000
_cell.length_c   1.000
_cell.angle_alpha   90.00
_cell.angle_beta   90.00
_cell.angle_gamma   90.00
#
_symmetry.space_group_name_H-M   'P 1'
#
loop_
_entity.id
_entity.type
_entity.pdbx_description
1 polymer ?
#
loop_
_entity_poly.entity_id
_entity_poly.type
_entity_poly.pdbx_seq_one_letter_code
_entity_poly.pdbx_strand_id
1 'polypeptide(L)'
;MSLPPQCGVFRDGLGPPHPLPLKTVNVNVKIVDVSAKVVVSQAFWNDSEEPFQAKYVFPVPARAAVCGFEMRTEDGRVIQSVAKEKDKAKQDHDQAINQGKATGLVTRATDDLFTLSLGCIPEGQNLSVQLVYTFDLSKSEQDTIRFYLPAYVGTRYGSVPDEIKGAQSTSDSKVEITTFVQMPGTVSVMCPTHPDKIITPSSSYDGSVASTCATIEFRSDTFLKEDFVLDIKAQGLDKSRCFVEKRNGSLAMQLVLVPSDSELPKTKIPSQEYIVLIDRSGSMEGARIDKAKEALVVLLRKLPKGGTTFNIVSFGNKVDMMKKTSLEYDQESLDSATSLVESMSANMGGTELVKALQCIFDSRQTDCPTSVIILTDGETFDIDRNLGLVYEKVHQAPSGAPLRIFTLGIGETTSSAMCEGLARVGNGVCVMTTNAENIVANCSRIVNASMSQSVPCDVEWRVEGYSSIYQSPRQIKSVYPGYRCVITALIEGEDLQPPDEVIVQVPVTAVSDGEIRVPVRLVDGIRHERVALIHTQAARQYIRELEDEILVQSDTKERNIEEIVRLGERYQLASRHTSFVAVDEGQSANGTIQSTVSSVSPKQIGEGVPDAKGSPKPSTLHPTDGSPTLSARGRLQHIVPLAPAHSSPHYNDSDDDDFDLQPRGRVGIPLSPQPEKSNTSGKSQTVGARTQGSNTEDPCKSTLSESANQGSTQLDSHVPSSTPPSSSLEASQAVSQTVTCAPSNSSNILTHSTQPVSPTPIRIGSEADIYKLVKLQRFDGSFSPTPKFVEIFGDVAVQRGRDWQCDEIVWATALAIAFFKKFASNRPEFLENLLEKSLEFLQGNTHAQQSGIQVILDRAMSEV
;
A
#
# COMPACT_ATOMS: atom_id res chain seq x y z
N MET A 1 -15.55 -17.39 11.66
CA MET A 1 -14.59 -16.98 10.61
C MET A 1 -13.52 -18.05 10.55
N SER A 2 -13.26 -18.65 9.39
CA SER A 2 -12.10 -19.52 9.20
C SER A 2 -10.83 -18.68 9.28
N LEU A 3 -9.76 -19.22 9.87
CA LEU A 3 -8.43 -18.63 9.77
C LEU A 3 -8.10 -18.39 8.28
N PRO A 4 -7.39 -17.30 7.93
CA PRO A 4 -6.91 -17.09 6.57
C PRO A 4 -6.08 -18.30 6.13
N PRO A 5 -6.14 -18.72 4.85
CA PRO A 5 -5.16 -19.65 4.33
C PRO A 5 -3.78 -18.99 4.45
N GLN A 6 -2.89 -19.53 5.28
CA GLN A 6 -1.45 -19.23 5.12
C GLN A 6 -1.05 -19.75 3.73
N CYS A 7 0.04 -19.25 3.17
CA CYS A 7 0.51 -19.71 1.87
C CYS A 7 0.71 -21.24 1.94
N GLY A 8 0.19 -21.98 0.97
CA GLY A 8 0.26 -23.44 1.04
C GLY A 8 -0.14 -24.16 -0.23
N VAL A 9 0.30 -25.41 -0.33
CA VAL A 9 0.20 -26.29 -1.50
C VAL A 9 -0.71 -27.47 -1.18
N PHE A 10 -1.71 -27.71 -2.02
CA PHE A 10 -2.67 -28.81 -1.86
C PHE A 10 -2.95 -29.54 -3.17
N ARG A 11 -3.48 -30.77 -3.05
CA ARG A 11 -3.91 -31.59 -4.18
C ARG A 11 -5.07 -30.93 -4.94
N ASP A 12 -4.89 -30.58 -6.21
CA ASP A 12 -5.99 -30.12 -7.06
C ASP A 12 -6.85 -31.34 -7.47
N GLY A 13 -8.13 -31.39 -7.06
CA GLY A 13 -9.05 -32.51 -7.38
C GLY A 13 -10.20 -32.78 -6.37
N LEU A 14 -11.03 -33.79 -6.66
CA LEU A 14 -12.23 -34.17 -5.87
C LEU A 14 -11.95 -35.07 -4.64
N GLY A 15 -10.68 -35.36 -4.34
CA GLY A 15 -10.28 -36.18 -3.19
C GLY A 15 -10.19 -35.39 -1.88
N PRO A 16 -10.04 -36.06 -0.72
CA PRO A 16 -9.69 -35.38 0.52
C PRO A 16 -8.38 -34.60 0.35
N PRO A 17 -8.25 -33.40 0.93
CA PRO A 17 -7.06 -32.58 0.77
C PRO A 17 -5.83 -33.31 1.32
N HIS A 18 -4.88 -33.63 0.44
CA HIS A 18 -3.54 -34.11 0.79
C HIS A 18 -2.58 -32.95 0.55
N PRO A 19 -1.83 -32.48 1.56
CA PRO A 19 -0.86 -31.41 1.36
C PRO A 19 0.37 -31.93 0.60
N LEU A 20 0.96 -31.12 -0.27
CA LEU A 20 2.27 -31.42 -0.86
C LEU A 20 3.35 -30.82 0.04
N PRO A 21 4.20 -31.61 0.72
CA PRO A 21 5.21 -31.08 1.63
C PRO A 21 6.15 -30.07 0.95
N LEU A 22 6.11 -28.82 1.40
CA LEU A 22 7.08 -27.79 1.05
C LEU A 22 8.34 -27.99 1.92
N LYS A 23 9.43 -28.46 1.33
CA LYS A 23 10.65 -28.83 2.08
C LYS A 23 11.53 -27.64 2.42
N THR A 24 11.73 -26.76 1.45
CA THR A 24 12.65 -25.62 1.60
C THR A 24 12.10 -24.40 0.89
N VAL A 25 12.33 -23.24 1.51
CA VAL A 25 12.06 -21.93 0.92
C VAL A 25 13.34 -21.12 1.04
N ASN A 26 13.93 -20.78 -0.11
CA ASN A 26 15.10 -19.92 -0.18
C ASN A 26 14.75 -18.66 -0.97
N VAL A 27 14.94 -17.50 -0.35
CA VAL A 27 14.63 -16.20 -0.94
C VAL A 27 15.92 -15.42 -1.12
N ASN A 28 16.29 -15.16 -2.37
CA ASN A 28 17.42 -14.30 -2.70
C ASN A 28 16.89 -12.94 -3.14
N VAL A 29 17.31 -11.89 -2.45
CA VAL A 29 16.91 -10.51 -2.71
C VAL A 29 18.15 -9.74 -3.16
N LYS A 30 18.07 -9.05 -4.29
CA LYS A 30 19.07 -8.08 -4.73
C LYS A 30 18.42 -6.70 -4.78
N ILE A 31 18.93 -5.78 -3.97
CA ILE A 31 18.49 -4.40 -3.89
C ILE A 31 19.59 -3.53 -4.47
N VAL A 32 19.25 -2.73 -5.48
CA VAL A 32 20.14 -1.76 -6.10
C VAL A 32 19.42 -0.42 -6.09
N ASP A 33 19.96 0.53 -5.33
CA ASP A 33 19.30 1.82 -5.06
C ASP A 33 17.84 1.62 -4.60
N VAL A 34 16.83 2.14 -5.32
CA VAL A 34 15.41 2.03 -4.94
C VAL A 34 14.69 0.82 -5.52
N SER A 35 15.36 -0.10 -6.19
CA SER A 35 14.71 -1.23 -6.86
C SER A 35 15.18 -2.57 -6.31
N ALA A 36 14.24 -3.50 -6.18
CA ALA A 36 14.49 -4.85 -5.69
C ALA A 36 14.18 -5.90 -6.75
N LYS A 37 14.99 -6.94 -6.76
CA LYS A 37 14.74 -8.21 -7.45
C LYS A 37 14.68 -9.31 -6.41
N VAL A 38 13.63 -10.11 -6.45
CA VAL A 38 13.42 -11.24 -5.54
C VAL A 38 13.34 -12.52 -6.35
N VAL A 39 14.07 -13.52 -5.88
CA VAL A 39 14.07 -14.88 -6.42
C VAL A 39 13.66 -15.82 -5.30
N VAL A 40 12.45 -16.37 -5.40
CA VAL A 40 11.90 -17.34 -4.45
C VAL A 40 12.11 -18.73 -5.05
N SER A 41 12.89 -19.57 -4.37
CA SER A 41 13.14 -20.96 -4.76
C SER A 41 12.47 -21.89 -3.74
N GLN A 42 11.64 -22.80 -4.24
CA GLN A 42 10.87 -23.73 -3.42
C GLN A 42 11.03 -25.15 -3.94
N ALA A 43 11.12 -26.12 -3.03
CA ALA A 43 11.17 -27.54 -3.38
C ALA A 43 9.98 -28.27 -2.77
N PHE A 44 9.27 -29.00 -3.62
CA PHE A 44 8.13 -29.84 -3.26
C PHE A 44 8.49 -31.31 -3.43
N TRP A 45 7.93 -32.16 -2.57
CA TRP A 45 8.10 -33.61 -2.65
C TRP A 45 6.75 -34.28 -2.75
N ASN A 46 6.55 -35.10 -3.78
CA ASN A 46 5.36 -35.95 -3.88
C ASN A 46 5.58 -37.24 -3.06
N ASP A 47 4.93 -37.32 -1.91
CA ASP A 47 4.95 -38.49 -1.02
C ASP A 47 3.81 -39.47 -1.29
N SER A 48 2.98 -39.21 -2.30
CA SER A 48 1.86 -40.06 -2.69
C SER A 48 2.24 -41.08 -3.77
N GLU A 49 1.50 -42.20 -3.81
CA GLU A 49 1.66 -43.30 -4.79
C GLU A 49 1.14 -42.96 -6.21
N GLU A 50 0.71 -41.71 -6.43
CA GLU A 50 0.12 -41.25 -7.69
C GLU A 50 0.75 -39.92 -8.15
N PRO A 51 0.72 -39.59 -9.46
CA PRO A 51 1.06 -38.27 -9.93
C PRO A 51 0.22 -37.18 -9.26
N PHE A 52 0.89 -36.17 -8.71
CA PHE A 52 0.25 -35.14 -7.91
C PHE A 52 0.04 -33.85 -8.71
N GLN A 53 -1.12 -33.21 -8.50
CA GLN A 53 -1.39 -31.84 -8.96
C GLN A 53 -1.41 -30.93 -7.76
N ALA A 54 -0.65 -29.85 -7.79
CA ALA A 54 -0.47 -28.93 -6.66
C ALA A 54 -0.93 -27.54 -7.03
N LYS A 55 -1.59 -26.83 -6.11
CA LYS A 55 -1.86 -25.40 -6.27
C LYS A 55 -1.31 -24.62 -5.08
N TYR A 56 -0.45 -23.65 -5.36
CA TYR A 56 0.20 -22.79 -4.39
C TYR A 56 -0.24 -21.34 -4.58
N VAL A 57 -0.66 -20.67 -3.51
CA VAL A 57 -0.99 -19.25 -3.52
C VAL A 57 0.07 -18.48 -2.76
N PHE A 58 0.61 -17.42 -3.37
CA PHE A 58 1.65 -16.60 -2.76
C PHE A 58 1.40 -15.09 -2.96
N PRO A 59 1.64 -14.29 -1.91
CA PRO A 59 1.54 -12.84 -1.99
C PRO A 59 2.81 -12.24 -2.60
N VAL A 60 2.63 -11.10 -3.26
CA VAL A 60 3.71 -10.21 -3.69
C VAL A 60 3.30 -8.75 -3.42
N PRO A 61 4.25 -7.80 -3.34
CA PRO A 61 3.93 -6.38 -3.43
C PRO A 61 2.99 -6.08 -4.63
N ALA A 62 1.93 -5.30 -4.47
CA ALA A 62 0.99 -4.98 -5.58
C ALA A 62 1.67 -4.36 -6.82
N ARG A 63 2.74 -3.62 -6.57
CA ARG A 63 3.61 -3.01 -7.58
C ARG A 63 4.61 -3.97 -8.22
N ALA A 64 4.67 -5.22 -7.80
CA ALA A 64 5.60 -6.18 -8.33
C ALA A 64 5.30 -6.56 -9.78
N ALA A 65 6.38 -6.82 -10.49
CA ALA A 65 6.42 -7.39 -11.82
C ALA A 65 6.87 -8.85 -11.69
N VAL A 66 5.90 -9.77 -11.65
CA VAL A 66 6.19 -11.21 -11.70
C VAL A 66 6.68 -11.53 -13.11
N CYS A 67 7.97 -11.83 -13.22
CA CYS A 67 8.72 -11.76 -14.49
C CYS A 67 9.60 -12.97 -14.80
N GLY A 68 9.50 -14.02 -13.99
CA GLY A 68 10.18 -15.27 -14.27
C GLY A 68 9.58 -16.42 -13.51
N PHE A 69 9.53 -17.56 -14.19
CA PHE A 69 9.16 -18.84 -13.62
C PHE A 69 10.06 -19.92 -14.23
N GLU A 70 10.60 -20.81 -13.42
CA GLU A 70 11.39 -21.95 -13.88
C GLU A 70 10.96 -23.17 -13.06
N MET A 71 10.84 -24.32 -13.71
CA MET A 71 10.64 -25.61 -13.04
C MET A 71 11.86 -26.48 -13.29
N ARG A 72 12.26 -27.24 -12.27
CA ARG A 72 13.33 -28.22 -12.37
C ARG A 72 12.90 -29.55 -11.77
N THR A 73 12.97 -30.60 -12.58
CA THR A 73 12.71 -31.97 -12.17
C THR A 73 13.89 -32.54 -11.36
N GLU A 74 13.66 -33.65 -10.66
CA GLU A 74 14.68 -34.28 -9.80
C GLU A 74 15.96 -34.67 -10.53
N ASP A 75 15.87 -35.07 -11.80
CA ASP A 75 17.00 -35.38 -12.68
C ASP A 75 17.77 -34.14 -13.17
N GLY A 76 17.36 -32.94 -12.75
CA GLY A 76 18.01 -31.67 -13.05
C GLY A 76 17.57 -31.02 -14.37
N ARG A 77 16.63 -31.60 -15.12
CA ARG A 77 16.12 -30.97 -16.35
C ARG A 77 15.37 -29.69 -16.01
N VAL A 78 15.67 -28.63 -16.76
CA VAL A 78 15.02 -27.32 -16.63
C VAL A 78 13.89 -27.24 -17.64
N ILE A 79 12.66 -27.07 -17.15
CA ILE A 79 11.48 -26.82 -17.96
C ILE A 79 11.34 -25.30 -18.08
N GLN A 80 11.57 -24.78 -19.29
CA GLN A 80 11.46 -23.35 -19.57
C GLN A 80 10.00 -22.92 -19.51
N SER A 81 9.74 -21.79 -18.85
CA SER A 81 8.45 -21.14 -18.90
C SER A 81 8.44 -19.99 -19.89
N VAL A 82 7.25 -19.65 -20.39
CA VAL A 82 7.04 -18.49 -21.23
C VAL A 82 5.74 -17.81 -20.85
N ALA A 83 5.76 -16.49 -20.77
CA ALA A 83 4.55 -15.68 -20.67
C ALA A 83 3.80 -15.72 -22.00
N LYS A 84 2.53 -16.11 -21.96
CA LYS A 84 1.59 -16.10 -23.09
C LYS A 84 0.31 -15.39 -22.67
N GLU A 85 -0.52 -15.04 -23.64
CA GLU A 85 -1.92 -14.70 -23.40
C GLU A 85 -2.58 -15.71 -22.43
N LYS A 86 -3.31 -15.21 -21.42
CA LYS A 86 -3.79 -15.98 -20.26
C LYS A 86 -4.53 -17.27 -20.66
N ASP A 87 -5.45 -17.17 -21.62
CA ASP A 87 -6.26 -18.31 -22.05
C ASP A 87 -5.43 -19.36 -22.81
N LYS A 88 -4.47 -18.93 -23.63
CA LYS A 88 -3.54 -19.84 -24.33
C LYS A 88 -2.62 -20.56 -23.35
N ALA A 89 -2.06 -19.83 -22.38
CA ALA A 89 -1.22 -20.41 -21.33
C ALA A 89 -1.98 -21.49 -20.53
N LYS A 90 -3.26 -21.23 -20.21
CA LYS A 90 -4.12 -22.20 -19.54
C LYS A 90 -4.40 -23.43 -20.41
N GLN A 91 -4.72 -23.24 -21.70
CA GLN A 91 -4.95 -24.35 -22.63
C GLN A 91 -3.71 -25.26 -22.76
N ASP A 92 -2.52 -24.67 -22.88
CA ASP A 92 -1.25 -25.42 -22.94
C ASP A 92 -1.01 -26.24 -21.66
N HIS A 93 -1.31 -25.66 -20.49
CA HIS A 93 -1.21 -26.33 -19.20
C HIS A 93 -2.20 -27.51 -19.08
N ASP A 94 -3.47 -27.28 -19.38
CA ASP A 94 -4.51 -28.30 -19.33
C ASP A 94 -4.21 -29.44 -20.32
N GLN A 95 -3.70 -29.12 -21.50
CA GLN A 95 -3.26 -30.11 -22.48
C GLN A 95 -2.07 -30.94 -21.98
N ALA A 96 -1.10 -30.31 -21.31
CA ALA A 96 0.05 -31.01 -20.73
C ALA A 96 -0.38 -31.99 -19.62
N ILE A 97 -1.31 -31.57 -18.75
CA ILE A 97 -1.91 -32.44 -17.72
C ILE A 97 -2.56 -33.66 -18.37
N ASN A 98 -3.37 -33.45 -19.40
CA ASN A 98 -4.06 -34.54 -20.11
C ASN A 98 -3.09 -35.51 -20.81
N GLN A 99 -1.88 -35.06 -21.13
CA GLN A 99 -0.81 -35.87 -21.71
C GLN A 99 0.09 -36.52 -20.64
N GLY A 100 -0.17 -36.30 -19.35
CA GLY A 100 0.67 -36.81 -18.26
C GLY A 100 2.05 -36.14 -18.18
N LYS A 101 2.21 -34.93 -18.74
CA LYS A 101 3.48 -34.18 -18.74
C LYS A 101 3.56 -33.27 -17.52
N ALA A 102 4.74 -33.19 -16.92
CA ALA A 102 5.00 -32.21 -15.88
C ALA A 102 4.78 -30.79 -16.44
N THR A 103 4.03 -29.97 -15.73
CA THR A 103 3.69 -28.60 -16.17
C THR A 103 3.48 -27.66 -15.00
N GLY A 104 3.65 -26.36 -15.26
CA GLY A 104 3.37 -25.31 -14.29
C GLY A 104 2.69 -24.13 -14.95
N LEU A 105 1.78 -23.49 -14.22
CA LEU A 105 1.03 -22.31 -14.65
C LEU A 105 1.08 -21.26 -13.53
N VAL A 106 1.64 -20.08 -13.81
CA VAL A 106 1.60 -18.93 -12.89
C VAL A 106 0.57 -17.93 -13.40
N THR A 107 -0.44 -17.63 -12.58
CA THR A 107 -1.53 -16.72 -12.93
C THR A 107 -1.77 -15.70 -11.81
N ARG A 108 -2.11 -14.47 -12.21
CA ARG A 108 -2.51 -13.41 -11.28
C ARG A 108 -3.95 -13.63 -10.80
N ALA A 109 -4.17 -13.62 -9.49
CA ALA A 109 -5.50 -13.56 -8.89
C ALA A 109 -5.89 -12.10 -8.60
N THR A 110 -5.02 -11.37 -7.90
CA THR A 110 -5.08 -9.91 -7.71
C THR A 110 -3.67 -9.33 -7.88
N ASP A 111 -3.51 -8.00 -7.89
CA ASP A 111 -2.19 -7.37 -8.08
C ASP A 111 -1.16 -7.77 -7.02
N ASP A 112 -1.62 -8.17 -5.83
CA ASP A 112 -0.81 -8.61 -4.71
C ASP A 112 -0.89 -10.13 -4.44
N LEU A 113 -1.53 -10.91 -5.33
CA LEU A 113 -1.76 -12.35 -5.13
C LEU A 113 -1.64 -13.14 -6.43
N PHE A 114 -0.77 -14.15 -6.41
CA PHE A 114 -0.55 -15.03 -7.54
C PHE A 114 -0.75 -16.50 -7.15
N THR A 115 -1.12 -17.30 -8.14
CA THR A 115 -1.29 -18.74 -8.02
C THR A 115 -0.29 -19.44 -8.93
N LEU A 116 0.37 -20.46 -8.39
CA LEU A 116 1.15 -21.45 -9.13
C LEU A 116 0.40 -22.78 -9.11
N SER A 117 -0.08 -23.24 -10.27
CA SER A 117 -0.61 -24.58 -10.45
C SER A 117 0.47 -25.48 -11.05
N LEU A 118 0.74 -26.62 -10.43
CA LEU A 118 1.70 -27.64 -10.84
C LEU A 118 0.93 -28.90 -11.22
N GLY A 119 1.23 -29.46 -12.38
CA GLY A 119 0.61 -30.68 -12.90
C GLY A 119 1.59 -31.83 -13.00
N CYS A 120 1.11 -33.04 -12.73
CA CYS A 120 1.78 -34.32 -13.00
C CYS A 120 3.17 -34.46 -12.35
N ILE A 121 3.31 -34.10 -11.07
CA ILE A 121 4.53 -34.36 -10.29
C ILE A 121 4.64 -35.87 -10.04
N PRO A 122 5.67 -36.58 -10.54
CA PRO A 122 5.76 -38.04 -10.39
C PRO A 122 5.84 -38.51 -8.93
N GLU A 123 5.41 -39.74 -8.66
CA GLU A 123 5.52 -40.39 -7.35
C GLU A 123 6.98 -40.38 -6.85
N GLY A 124 7.17 -40.05 -5.57
CA GLY A 124 8.46 -40.11 -4.91
C GLY A 124 9.48 -39.05 -5.35
N GLN A 125 9.17 -38.20 -6.33
CA GLN A 125 10.11 -37.23 -6.89
C GLN A 125 10.00 -35.85 -6.26
N ASN A 126 11.12 -35.12 -6.31
CA ASN A 126 11.16 -33.70 -5.98
C ASN A 126 10.94 -32.83 -7.23
N LEU A 127 10.18 -31.76 -7.08
CA LEU A 127 10.05 -30.70 -8.07
C LEU A 127 10.47 -29.38 -7.44
N SER A 128 11.45 -28.72 -8.04
CA SER A 128 11.88 -27.40 -7.61
C SER A 128 11.29 -26.34 -8.54
N VAL A 129 10.85 -25.23 -7.97
CA VAL A 129 10.35 -24.07 -8.70
C VAL A 129 11.13 -22.83 -8.31
N GLN A 130 11.33 -21.94 -9.27
CA GLN A 130 11.91 -20.64 -9.05
C GLN A 130 10.98 -19.56 -9.60
N LEU A 131 10.55 -18.64 -8.75
CA LEU A 131 9.75 -17.48 -9.09
C LEU A 131 10.63 -16.23 -9.00
N VAL A 132 10.55 -15.37 -10.01
CA VAL A 132 11.31 -14.11 -10.06
C VAL A 132 10.33 -12.96 -10.19
N TYR A 133 10.47 -11.97 -9.30
CA TYR A 133 9.73 -10.72 -9.42
C TYR A 133 10.61 -9.53 -9.05
N THR A 134 10.26 -8.37 -9.58
CA THR A 134 10.96 -7.11 -9.32
C THR A 134 9.97 -6.04 -8.88
N PHE A 135 10.40 -5.06 -8.09
CA PHE A 135 9.57 -3.92 -7.69
C PHE A 135 10.37 -2.74 -7.15
N ASP A 136 9.75 -1.56 -7.15
CA ASP A 136 10.31 -0.35 -6.54
C ASP A 136 9.97 -0.21 -5.06
N LEU A 137 10.99 0.16 -4.28
CA LEU A 137 10.95 0.28 -2.83
C LEU A 137 10.33 1.61 -2.39
N SER A 138 9.46 1.53 -1.39
CA SER A 138 8.81 2.69 -0.78
C SER A 138 9.80 3.49 0.07
N LYS A 139 9.64 4.81 0.10
CA LYS A 139 10.25 5.67 1.14
C LYS A 139 9.61 5.33 2.49
N SER A 140 10.44 5.20 3.54
CA SER A 140 10.00 4.99 4.92
C SER A 140 10.15 6.29 5.73
N GLU A 141 11.39 6.68 5.99
CA GLU A 141 11.81 7.93 6.64
C GLU A 141 12.76 8.72 5.72
N GLN A 142 13.34 9.81 6.23
CA GLN A 142 14.40 10.53 5.52
C GLN A 142 15.60 9.60 5.23
N ASP A 143 16.04 9.59 3.98
CA ASP A 143 17.14 8.75 3.49
C ASP A 143 16.97 7.24 3.74
N THR A 144 15.73 6.78 3.97
CA THR A 144 15.44 5.37 4.26
C THR A 144 14.42 4.81 3.27
N ILE A 145 14.75 3.68 2.67
CA ILE A 145 13.82 2.88 1.87
C ILE A 145 13.46 1.59 2.59
N ARG A 146 12.27 1.07 2.30
CA ARG A 146 11.75 -0.15 2.90
C ARG A 146 11.55 -1.24 1.87
N PHE A 147 12.17 -2.38 2.13
CA PHE A 147 11.86 -3.66 1.50
C PHE A 147 10.90 -4.43 2.41
N TYR A 148 9.88 -5.03 1.80
CA TYR A 148 8.97 -5.93 2.50
C TYR A 148 8.78 -7.19 1.66
N LEU A 149 8.86 -8.33 2.32
CA LEU A 149 8.53 -9.65 1.78
C LEU A 149 7.28 -10.14 2.50
N PRO A 150 6.11 -10.13 1.82
CA PRO A 150 4.88 -10.62 2.40
C PRO A 150 4.97 -12.09 2.76
N ALA A 151 4.58 -12.44 3.99
CA ALA A 151 4.60 -13.81 4.49
C ALA A 151 3.26 -14.52 4.32
N TYR A 152 2.14 -13.79 4.33
CA TYR A 152 0.83 -14.40 4.35
C TYR A 152 -0.23 -13.55 3.61
N VAL A 153 -1.37 -14.18 3.34
CA VAL A 153 -2.51 -13.56 2.66
C VAL A 153 -3.62 -13.34 3.69
N GLY A 154 -4.03 -12.09 3.90
CA GLY A 154 -5.21 -11.78 4.73
C GLY A 154 -6.49 -12.41 4.21
N THR A 155 -7.41 -12.76 5.11
CA THR A 155 -8.78 -13.12 4.70
C THR A 155 -9.39 -11.91 4.02
N ARG A 156 -10.12 -12.06 2.92
CA ARG A 156 -10.80 -10.92 2.28
C ARG A 156 -12.29 -11.17 2.16
N TYR A 157 -13.05 -10.10 2.38
CA TYR A 157 -14.49 -10.03 2.22
C TYR A 157 -14.90 -10.16 0.74
N GLY A 158 -16.06 -10.76 0.49
CA GLY A 158 -16.63 -10.91 -0.85
C GLY A 158 -16.32 -12.24 -1.52
N SER A 159 -16.48 -12.29 -2.85
CA SER A 159 -16.30 -13.49 -3.64
C SER A 159 -14.81 -13.80 -3.85
N VAL A 160 -14.39 -14.96 -3.37
CA VAL A 160 -13.03 -15.49 -3.56
C VAL A 160 -12.79 -15.74 -5.07
N PRO A 161 -11.72 -15.18 -5.67
CA PRO A 161 -11.33 -15.45 -7.05
C PRO A 161 -11.16 -16.94 -7.34
N ASP A 162 -11.53 -17.38 -8.54
CA ASP A 162 -11.45 -18.79 -8.94
C ASP A 162 -10.01 -19.32 -8.83
N GLU A 163 -9.02 -18.48 -9.11
CA GLU A 163 -7.60 -18.79 -9.07
C GLU A 163 -7.10 -19.23 -7.68
N ILE A 164 -7.80 -18.88 -6.60
CA ILE A 164 -7.39 -19.19 -5.22
C ILE A 164 -8.38 -20.09 -4.49
N LYS A 165 -9.47 -20.51 -5.14
CA LYS A 165 -10.43 -21.45 -4.55
C LYS A 165 -9.75 -22.79 -4.24
N GLY A 166 -10.05 -23.33 -3.06
CA GLY A 166 -9.48 -24.59 -2.59
C GLY A 166 -8.11 -24.48 -1.92
N ALA A 167 -7.45 -23.31 -1.98
CA ALA A 167 -6.18 -23.08 -1.31
C ALA A 167 -6.29 -23.22 0.22
N GLN A 168 -5.36 -23.96 0.81
CA GLN A 168 -5.21 -24.13 2.26
C GLN A 168 -3.75 -23.90 2.66
N SER A 169 -3.54 -23.54 3.93
CA SER A 169 -2.18 -23.37 4.44
C SER A 169 -1.40 -24.64 4.61
N THR A 170 -0.09 -24.54 4.36
CA THR A 170 0.88 -25.56 4.75
C THR A 170 1.63 -25.14 6.01
N SER A 171 1.96 -26.12 6.86
CA SER A 171 2.77 -25.94 8.06
C SER A 171 4.28 -25.97 7.80
N ASP A 172 5.02 -25.22 8.63
CA ASP A 172 6.42 -25.41 9.04
C ASP A 172 7.45 -25.82 7.97
N SER A 173 7.74 -24.91 7.03
CA SER A 173 8.91 -25.00 6.16
C SER A 173 10.03 -24.10 6.67
N LYS A 174 11.27 -24.59 6.64
CA LYS A 174 12.47 -23.77 6.88
C LYS A 174 12.55 -22.65 5.84
N VAL A 175 12.78 -21.42 6.31
CA VAL A 175 12.96 -20.25 5.45
C VAL A 175 14.38 -19.70 5.63
N GLU A 176 15.04 -19.51 4.50
CA GLU A 176 16.31 -18.79 4.42
C GLU A 176 16.16 -17.60 3.49
N ILE A 177 16.56 -16.42 3.95
CA ILE A 177 16.52 -15.18 3.18
C ILE A 177 17.94 -14.61 3.14
N THR A 178 18.43 -14.40 1.93
CA THR A 178 19.71 -13.72 1.69
C THR A 178 19.41 -12.45 0.90
N THR A 179 19.72 -11.30 1.50
CA THR A 179 19.54 -9.99 0.86
C THR A 179 20.89 -9.35 0.59
N PHE A 180 21.16 -9.06 -0.67
CA PHE A 180 22.28 -8.24 -1.11
C PHE A 180 21.78 -6.81 -1.37
N VAL A 181 22.43 -5.83 -0.76
CA VAL A 181 22.10 -4.41 -0.87
C VAL A 181 23.29 -3.69 -1.48
N GLN A 182 23.06 -2.92 -2.54
CA GLN A 182 24.02 -2.05 -3.17
C GLN A 182 23.45 -0.63 -3.21
N MET A 183 24.12 0.31 -2.53
CA MET A 183 23.70 1.71 -2.45
C MET A 183 24.86 2.66 -2.71
N PRO A 184 24.56 3.91 -3.10
CA PRO A 184 25.54 4.99 -3.01
C PRO A 184 25.84 5.32 -1.55
N GLY A 185 27.12 5.44 -1.19
CA GLY A 185 27.55 5.84 0.15
C GLY A 185 27.32 4.78 1.24
N THR A 186 27.43 5.18 2.51
CA THR A 186 27.32 4.27 3.67
C THR A 186 25.90 3.72 3.83
N VAL A 187 25.80 2.42 4.08
CA VAL A 187 24.53 1.71 4.27
C VAL A 187 24.37 1.30 5.73
N SER A 188 23.17 1.53 6.28
CA SER A 188 22.70 0.95 7.53
C SER A 188 21.42 0.17 7.25
N VAL A 189 21.30 -1.03 7.83
CA VAL A 189 20.11 -1.88 7.67
C VAL A 189 19.54 -2.23 9.03
N MET A 190 18.22 -2.17 9.15
CA MET A 190 17.45 -2.56 10.32
C MET A 190 16.29 -3.46 9.89
N CYS A 191 15.94 -4.45 10.70
CA CYS A 191 14.73 -5.25 10.51
C CYS A 191 13.79 -5.05 11.69
N PRO A 192 12.76 -4.21 11.56
CA PRO A 192 11.84 -3.94 12.65
C PRO A 192 11.02 -5.18 13.05
N THR A 193 10.75 -6.10 12.12
CA THR A 193 9.95 -7.31 12.41
C THR A 193 10.79 -8.46 12.98
N HIS A 194 12.08 -8.54 12.68
CA HIS A 194 12.96 -9.63 13.14
C HIS A 194 14.34 -9.11 13.62
N PRO A 195 14.39 -8.23 14.63
CA PRO A 195 15.61 -7.53 15.03
C PRO A 195 16.74 -8.46 15.50
N ASP A 196 16.40 -9.56 16.18
CA ASP A 196 17.38 -10.47 16.80
C ASP A 196 17.87 -11.60 15.87
N LYS A 197 17.37 -11.67 14.64
CA LYS A 197 17.60 -12.81 13.72
C LYS A 197 18.44 -12.48 12.50
N ILE A 198 18.97 -11.26 12.43
CA ILE A 198 19.76 -10.80 11.30
C ILE A 198 21.24 -10.92 11.57
N ILE A 199 21.94 -11.55 10.63
CA ILE A 199 23.39 -11.52 10.54
C ILE A 199 23.74 -10.56 9.39
N THR A 200 24.48 -9.49 9.67
CA THR A 200 24.98 -8.55 8.66
C THR A 200 26.48 -8.78 8.42
N PRO A 201 26.88 -9.69 7.51
CA PRO A 201 28.27 -9.81 7.12
C PRO A 201 28.79 -8.60 6.34
N SER A 202 30.07 -8.30 6.60
CA SER A 202 30.98 -7.28 6.03
C SER A 202 30.44 -6.36 4.93
N SER A 203 30.52 -5.05 5.18
CA SER A 203 30.52 -4.04 4.12
C SER A 203 31.79 -4.18 3.28
N SER A 204 31.66 -4.45 1.98
CA SER A 204 32.80 -4.41 1.06
C SER A 204 32.70 -3.16 0.19
N TYR A 205 33.85 -2.52 0.00
CA TYR A 205 34.02 -1.43 -0.95
C TYR A 205 34.36 -2.08 -2.29
N ASP A 206 33.53 -1.90 -3.31
CA ASP A 206 33.70 -2.61 -4.60
C ASP A 206 34.84 -2.06 -5.48
N GLY A 207 35.66 -1.16 -4.93
CA GLY A 207 36.78 -0.54 -5.64
C GLY A 207 36.37 0.57 -6.62
N SER A 208 35.07 0.73 -6.90
CA SER A 208 34.51 1.96 -7.43
C SER A 208 34.24 2.90 -6.26
N VAL A 209 34.62 4.17 -6.38
CA VAL A 209 34.68 5.09 -5.23
C VAL A 209 33.28 5.48 -4.68
N ALA A 210 32.19 4.88 -5.18
CA ALA A 210 30.82 5.38 -5.03
C ALA A 210 29.79 4.43 -4.39
N SER A 211 29.99 3.09 -4.34
CA SER A 211 28.99 2.15 -3.81
C SER A 211 29.46 1.34 -2.60
N THR A 212 28.57 1.19 -1.61
CA THR A 212 28.74 0.24 -0.50
C THR A 212 27.79 -0.94 -0.72
N CYS A 213 28.32 -2.15 -0.50
CA CYS A 213 27.52 -3.37 -0.50
C CYS A 213 27.33 -3.89 0.92
N ALA A 214 26.14 -4.40 1.23
CA ALA A 214 25.85 -5.13 2.46
C ALA A 214 25.15 -6.45 2.11
N THR A 215 25.49 -7.52 2.82
CA THR A 215 24.74 -8.79 2.75
C THR A 215 24.06 -9.01 4.09
N ILE A 216 22.82 -9.48 4.03
CA ILE A 216 21.95 -9.72 5.18
C ILE A 216 21.47 -11.15 5.06
N GLU A 217 21.72 -11.95 6.09
CA GLU A 217 21.24 -13.33 6.19
C GLU A 217 20.20 -13.43 7.31
N PHE A 218 19.08 -14.07 6.98
CA PHE A 218 18.04 -14.48 7.91
C PHE A 218 17.78 -15.98 7.74
N ARG A 219 17.72 -16.70 8.87
CA ARG A 219 17.41 -18.12 8.91
C ARG A 219 16.34 -18.39 9.97
N SER A 220 15.35 -19.18 9.61
CA SER A 220 14.28 -19.62 10.52
C SER A 220 13.94 -21.08 10.25
N ASP A 221 13.81 -21.87 11.32
CA ASP A 221 13.42 -23.28 11.24
C ASP A 221 11.92 -23.48 10.98
N THR A 222 11.13 -22.43 11.12
CA THR A 222 9.71 -22.37 10.73
C THR A 222 9.49 -21.32 9.67
N PHE A 223 8.33 -21.38 9.01
CA PHE A 223 7.93 -20.34 8.07
C PHE A 223 7.73 -19.01 8.80
N LEU A 224 7.70 -17.90 8.04
CA LEU A 224 7.50 -16.57 8.56
C LEU A 224 6.09 -16.45 9.18
N LYS A 225 6.02 -15.95 10.42
CA LYS A 225 4.74 -15.69 11.13
C LYS A 225 4.20 -14.30 10.86
N GLU A 226 5.07 -13.40 10.42
CA GLU A 226 4.82 -12.01 10.08
C GLU A 226 5.70 -11.65 8.88
N ASP A 227 5.41 -10.53 8.24
CA ASP A 227 6.18 -10.06 7.09
C ASP A 227 7.65 -9.81 7.44
N PHE A 228 8.55 -10.13 6.51
CA PHE A 228 9.96 -9.80 6.64
C PHE A 228 10.22 -8.40 6.09
N VAL A 229 10.57 -7.45 6.95
CA VAL A 229 10.73 -6.03 6.61
C VAL A 229 12.16 -5.60 6.84
N LEU A 230 12.77 -4.93 5.86
CA LEU A 230 14.08 -4.30 5.98
C LEU A 230 13.98 -2.80 5.72
N ASP A 231 14.36 -1.99 6.70
CA ASP A 231 14.63 -0.57 6.55
C ASP A 231 16.11 -0.37 6.22
N ILE A 232 16.36 0.23 5.06
CA ILE A 232 17.70 0.45 4.51
C ILE A 232 17.92 1.95 4.40
N LYS A 233 18.86 2.46 5.19
CA LYS A 233 19.25 3.86 5.22
C LYS A 233 20.55 4.06 4.46
N ALA A 234 20.55 4.99 3.52
CA ALA A 234 21.73 5.35 2.73
C ALA A 234 21.67 6.84 2.32
N GLN A 235 22.84 7.46 2.19
CA GLN A 235 22.93 8.90 1.98
C GLN A 235 22.32 9.32 0.64
N GLY A 236 21.47 10.34 0.70
CA GLY A 236 20.94 11.01 -0.48
C GLY A 236 19.85 10.22 -1.20
N LEU A 237 19.22 9.21 -0.57
CA LEU A 237 18.01 8.51 -1.02
C LEU A 237 16.76 9.43 -1.08
N ASP A 238 16.87 10.63 -0.50
CA ASP A 238 15.90 11.71 -0.55
C ASP A 238 16.08 12.70 -1.74
N LYS A 239 17.04 12.45 -2.63
CA LYS A 239 17.26 13.26 -3.84
C LYS A 239 16.71 12.64 -5.11
N SER A 240 16.29 13.49 -6.05
CA SER A 240 15.93 13.07 -7.41
C SER A 240 17.09 12.37 -8.12
N ARG A 241 16.79 11.29 -8.85
CA ARG A 241 17.76 10.53 -9.65
C ARG A 241 17.07 9.89 -10.84
N CYS A 242 17.81 9.65 -11.91
CA CYS A 242 17.32 8.89 -13.05
C CYS A 242 18.28 7.75 -13.38
N PHE A 243 17.74 6.55 -13.56
CA PHE A 243 18.49 5.38 -14.00
C PHE A 243 18.11 5.01 -15.42
N VAL A 244 19.09 4.50 -16.17
CA VAL A 244 18.87 3.96 -17.51
C VAL A 244 19.45 2.55 -17.63
N GLU A 245 18.69 1.70 -18.32
CA GLU A 245 19.11 0.37 -18.75
C GLU A 245 18.98 0.30 -20.28
N LYS A 246 20.01 -0.21 -20.96
CA LYS A 246 20.01 -0.41 -22.41
C LYS A 246 20.00 -1.91 -22.71
N ARG A 247 19.03 -2.39 -23.50
CA ARG A 247 18.92 -3.82 -23.84
C ARG A 247 18.28 -4.01 -25.20
N ASN A 248 18.85 -4.89 -26.03
CA ASN A 248 18.26 -5.31 -27.32
C ASN A 248 17.79 -4.13 -28.22
N GLY A 249 18.53 -3.03 -28.24
CA GLY A 249 18.16 -1.84 -29.04
C GLY A 249 17.12 -0.91 -28.40
N SER A 250 16.52 -1.25 -27.25
CA SER A 250 15.67 -0.35 -26.47
C SER A 250 16.42 0.27 -25.28
N LEU A 251 15.90 1.41 -24.81
CA LEU A 251 16.24 2.00 -23.51
C LEU A 251 15.04 1.88 -22.58
N ALA A 252 15.29 1.63 -21.32
CA ALA A 252 14.32 1.85 -20.26
C ALA A 252 14.90 2.82 -19.25
N MET A 253 14.11 3.82 -18.87
CA MET A 253 14.51 4.86 -17.93
C MET A 253 13.56 4.87 -16.72
N GLN A 254 14.11 5.07 -15.54
CA GLN A 254 13.37 5.23 -14.29
C GLN A 254 13.82 6.51 -13.62
N LEU A 255 12.95 7.52 -13.64
CA LEU A 255 13.09 8.76 -12.91
C LEU A 255 12.41 8.61 -11.55
N VAL A 256 13.20 8.71 -10.50
CA VAL A 256 12.73 8.81 -9.12
C VAL A 256 12.79 10.28 -8.76
N LEU A 257 11.65 10.96 -8.84
CA LEU A 257 11.52 12.38 -8.54
C LEU A 257 11.24 12.56 -7.05
N VAL A 258 12.14 13.26 -6.36
CA VAL A 258 11.97 13.70 -4.97
C VAL A 258 12.34 15.18 -4.94
N PRO A 259 11.39 16.07 -5.21
CA PRO A 259 11.66 17.50 -5.30
C PRO A 259 11.94 18.04 -3.89
N SER A 260 13.01 18.82 -3.77
CA SER A 260 13.36 19.56 -2.56
C SER A 260 12.37 20.70 -2.31
N ASP A 261 12.31 21.20 -1.08
CA ASP A 261 11.46 22.36 -0.72
C ASP A 261 11.84 23.63 -1.52
N SER A 262 13.09 23.74 -1.99
CA SER A 262 13.54 24.82 -2.87
C SER A 262 13.08 24.66 -4.33
N GLU A 263 12.89 23.42 -4.78
CA GLU A 263 12.39 23.13 -6.12
C GLU A 263 10.86 23.21 -6.12
N LEU A 264 10.18 22.48 -5.25
CA LEU A 264 8.73 22.58 -5.10
C LEU A 264 8.39 23.05 -3.69
N PRO A 265 8.18 24.37 -3.49
CA PRO A 265 7.73 24.92 -2.22
C PRO A 265 6.44 24.25 -1.77
N LYS A 266 6.40 23.85 -0.51
CA LYS A 266 5.22 23.32 0.17
C LYS A 266 4.14 24.40 0.27
N THR A 267 3.33 24.53 -0.76
CA THR A 267 2.19 25.45 -0.79
C THR A 267 0.98 24.77 -0.19
N LYS A 268 0.43 25.34 0.89
CA LYS A 268 -0.79 24.82 1.53
C LYS A 268 -2.02 25.22 0.74
N ILE A 269 -3.02 24.34 0.72
CA ILE A 269 -4.34 24.65 0.16
C ILE A 269 -5.10 25.53 1.17
N PRO A 270 -5.52 26.76 0.79
CA PRO A 270 -6.09 27.72 1.75
C PRO A 270 -7.43 27.29 2.35
N SER A 271 -8.26 26.61 1.56
CA SER A 271 -9.53 26.06 2.03
C SER A 271 -9.79 24.70 1.39
N GLN A 272 -10.15 23.73 2.22
CA GLN A 272 -10.28 22.34 1.82
C GLN A 272 -11.20 21.56 2.76
N GLU A 273 -11.94 20.63 2.17
CA GLU A 273 -12.68 19.61 2.90
C GLU A 273 -11.83 18.35 3.13
N TYR A 274 -11.87 17.81 4.36
CA TYR A 274 -11.24 16.55 4.73
C TYR A 274 -12.26 15.52 5.17
N ILE A 275 -12.36 14.41 4.46
CA ILE A 275 -13.27 13.31 4.83
C ILE A 275 -12.43 12.11 5.22
N VAL A 276 -12.50 11.70 6.50
CA VAL A 276 -11.81 10.48 6.93
C VAL A 276 -12.78 9.31 6.89
N LEU A 277 -12.51 8.34 6.03
CA LEU A 277 -13.25 7.10 5.92
C LEU A 277 -12.56 6.03 6.76
N ILE A 278 -13.19 5.57 7.84
CA ILE A 278 -12.63 4.59 8.76
C ILE A 278 -13.37 3.26 8.71
N ASP A 279 -12.60 2.20 8.46
CA ASP A 279 -13.07 0.82 8.46
C ASP A 279 -13.33 0.33 9.89
N ARG A 280 -14.51 -0.20 10.12
CA ARG A 280 -14.94 -0.82 11.38
C ARG A 280 -15.52 -2.22 11.14
N SER A 281 -15.14 -2.85 10.03
CA SER A 281 -15.43 -4.25 9.74
C SER A 281 -14.84 -5.17 10.81
N GLY A 282 -15.30 -6.42 10.86
CA GLY A 282 -14.86 -7.39 11.85
C GLY A 282 -13.38 -7.76 11.73
N SER A 283 -12.76 -7.60 10.56
CA SER A 283 -11.32 -7.83 10.39
C SER A 283 -10.51 -6.83 11.21
N MET A 284 -10.98 -5.58 11.35
CA MET A 284 -10.30 -4.55 12.14
C MET A 284 -10.25 -4.83 13.67
N GLU A 285 -10.77 -5.96 14.17
CA GLU A 285 -10.74 -6.30 15.59
C GLU A 285 -9.31 -6.33 16.19
N GLY A 286 -9.22 -6.01 17.49
CA GLY A 286 -7.96 -6.00 18.24
C GLY A 286 -7.08 -4.79 17.92
N ALA A 287 -5.77 -5.02 17.75
CA ALA A 287 -4.78 -3.95 17.58
C ALA A 287 -5.02 -3.05 16.35
N ARG A 288 -5.70 -3.56 15.31
CA ARG A 288 -5.98 -2.81 14.07
C ARG A 288 -6.91 -1.62 14.30
N ILE A 289 -8.05 -1.81 14.98
CA ILE A 289 -8.98 -0.71 15.28
C ILE A 289 -8.37 0.27 16.27
N ASP A 290 -7.57 -0.18 17.23
CA ASP A 290 -6.85 0.70 18.14
C ASP A 290 -5.87 1.59 17.38
N LYS A 291 -5.08 1.00 16.48
CA LYS A 291 -4.16 1.75 15.59
C LYS A 291 -4.92 2.72 14.67
N ALA A 292 -6.09 2.34 14.15
CA ALA A 292 -6.94 3.21 13.34
C ALA A 292 -7.49 4.41 14.14
N LYS A 293 -7.85 4.20 15.41
CA LYS A 293 -8.27 5.27 16.33
C LYS A 293 -7.10 6.21 16.62
N GLU A 294 -5.91 5.68 16.89
CA GLU A 294 -4.70 6.48 17.09
C GLU A 294 -4.40 7.34 15.87
N ALA A 295 -4.43 6.73 14.68
CA ALA A 295 -4.25 7.43 13.41
C ALA A 295 -5.25 8.58 13.25
N LEU A 296 -6.54 8.29 13.41
CA LEU A 296 -7.61 9.27 13.25
C LEU A 296 -7.47 10.44 14.23
N VAL A 297 -7.09 10.20 15.49
CA VAL A 297 -6.79 11.28 16.44
C VAL A 297 -5.65 12.15 15.93
N VAL A 298 -4.54 11.55 15.48
CA VAL A 298 -3.40 12.30 14.94
C VAL A 298 -3.81 13.11 13.72
N LEU A 299 -4.54 12.52 12.77
CA LEU A 299 -5.03 13.23 11.58
C LEU A 299 -5.84 14.47 11.96
N LEU A 300 -6.82 14.31 12.86
CA LEU A 300 -7.68 15.40 13.35
C LEU A 300 -6.87 16.51 14.06
N ARG A 301 -5.85 16.13 14.84
CA ARG A 301 -4.99 17.10 15.52
C ARG A 301 -4.03 17.81 14.57
N LYS A 302 -3.72 17.25 13.40
CA LYS A 302 -2.84 17.91 12.43
C LYS A 302 -3.58 18.81 11.44
N LEU A 303 -4.91 18.69 11.31
CA LEU A 303 -5.70 19.52 10.38
C LEU A 303 -5.41 21.04 10.53
N PRO A 304 -5.42 21.81 9.42
CA PRO A 304 -5.19 23.25 9.46
C PRO A 304 -6.32 23.95 10.24
N LYS A 305 -5.99 24.95 11.05
CA LYS A 305 -6.96 25.64 11.92
C LYS A 305 -7.98 26.54 11.19
N GLY A 306 -7.73 26.89 9.93
CA GLY A 306 -8.55 27.83 9.16
C GLY A 306 -8.80 27.33 7.74
N GLY A 307 -9.98 27.66 7.20
CA GLY A 307 -10.41 27.21 5.87
C GLY A 307 -10.73 25.71 5.77
N THR A 308 -10.79 25.02 6.90
CA THR A 308 -10.93 23.55 6.95
C THR A 308 -12.35 23.17 7.32
N THR A 309 -12.98 22.37 6.48
CA THR A 309 -14.15 21.58 6.88
C THR A 309 -13.78 20.10 6.95
N PHE A 310 -14.45 19.33 7.78
CA PHE A 310 -14.19 17.90 7.89
C PHE A 310 -15.41 17.05 8.23
N ASN A 311 -15.32 15.76 7.92
CA ASN A 311 -16.29 14.75 8.34
C ASN A 311 -15.59 13.41 8.60
N ILE A 312 -16.24 12.57 9.41
CA ILE A 312 -15.79 11.20 9.67
C ILE A 312 -16.88 10.26 9.20
N VAL A 313 -16.52 9.33 8.33
CA VAL A 313 -17.42 8.31 7.80
C VAL A 313 -16.93 6.96 8.28
N SER A 314 -17.75 6.23 9.01
CA SER A 314 -17.48 4.86 9.43
C SER A 314 -18.13 3.89 8.45
N PHE A 315 -17.45 2.80 8.12
CA PHE A 315 -18.05 1.77 7.25
C PHE A 315 -17.81 0.34 7.73
N GLY A 316 -18.72 -0.53 7.28
CA GLY A 316 -18.66 -1.97 7.38
C GLY A 316 -19.71 -2.57 6.44
N ASN A 317 -20.72 -3.28 6.95
CA ASN A 317 -21.95 -3.61 6.20
C ASN A 317 -22.80 -2.38 5.86
N LYS A 318 -22.72 -1.35 6.73
CA LYS A 318 -23.44 -0.09 6.63
C LYS A 318 -22.46 1.08 6.68
N VAL A 319 -22.94 2.26 6.35
CA VAL A 319 -22.17 3.50 6.34
C VAL A 319 -22.81 4.46 7.34
N ASP A 320 -22.02 4.95 8.31
CA ASP A 320 -22.46 5.90 9.32
C ASP A 320 -21.59 7.15 9.24
N MET A 321 -22.17 8.30 8.93
CA MET A 321 -21.46 9.59 8.92
C MET A 321 -21.61 10.30 10.27
N MET A 322 -20.53 10.93 10.75
CA MET A 322 -20.57 11.77 11.96
C MET A 322 -21.62 12.89 11.83
N LYS A 323 -21.68 13.50 10.63
CA LYS A 323 -22.72 14.44 10.23
C LYS A 323 -23.10 14.24 8.77
N LYS A 324 -24.30 14.70 8.41
CA LYS A 324 -24.80 14.63 7.01
C LYS A 324 -23.96 15.45 6.04
N THR A 325 -23.37 16.55 6.51
CA THR A 325 -22.46 17.42 5.77
C THR A 325 -21.23 17.67 6.62
N SER A 326 -20.11 18.01 5.98
CA SER A 326 -18.88 18.38 6.67
C SER A 326 -19.09 19.59 7.58
N LEU A 327 -18.40 19.58 8.73
CA LEU A 327 -18.43 20.65 9.74
C LEU A 327 -17.18 21.52 9.60
N GLU A 328 -17.29 22.79 9.99
CA GLU A 328 -16.12 23.63 10.23
C GLU A 328 -15.21 22.99 11.29
N TYR A 329 -13.90 23.13 11.12
CA TYR A 329 -12.92 22.66 12.09
C TYR A 329 -12.72 23.67 13.23
N ASP A 330 -13.32 23.38 14.38
CA ASP A 330 -13.24 24.16 15.61
C ASP A 330 -13.13 23.25 16.85
N GLN A 331 -13.11 23.82 18.06
CA GLN A 331 -12.99 23.00 19.28
C GLN A 331 -14.21 22.10 19.51
N GLU A 332 -15.43 22.56 19.23
CA GLU A 332 -16.67 21.81 19.51
C GLU A 332 -16.80 20.58 18.60
N SER A 333 -16.58 20.78 17.30
CA SER A 333 -16.53 19.71 16.31
C SER A 333 -15.38 18.74 16.57
N LEU A 334 -14.21 19.23 17.00
CA LEU A 334 -13.07 18.40 17.37
C LEU A 334 -13.33 17.54 18.62
N ASP A 335 -14.01 18.08 19.63
CA ASP A 335 -14.40 17.35 20.83
C ASP A 335 -15.47 16.28 20.51
N SER A 336 -16.43 16.62 19.64
CA SER A 336 -17.43 15.69 19.12
C SER A 336 -16.80 14.54 18.34
N ALA A 337 -15.85 14.87 17.46
CA ALA A 337 -15.08 13.89 16.71
C ALA A 337 -14.23 13.01 17.64
N THR A 338 -13.54 13.59 18.61
CA THR A 338 -12.73 12.84 19.60
C THR A 338 -13.61 11.84 20.37
N SER A 339 -14.79 12.27 20.81
CA SER A 339 -15.76 11.40 21.52
C SER A 339 -16.25 10.25 20.63
N LEU A 340 -16.55 10.53 19.35
CA LEU A 340 -16.92 9.51 18.39
C LEU A 340 -15.80 8.46 18.24
N VAL A 341 -14.55 8.91 18.05
CA VAL A 341 -13.38 8.03 17.89
C VAL A 341 -13.18 7.15 19.11
N GLU A 342 -13.27 7.69 20.32
CA GLU A 342 -13.11 6.92 21.56
C GLU A 342 -14.13 5.78 21.66
N SER A 343 -15.37 6.00 21.18
CA SER A 343 -16.44 5.00 21.17
C SER A 343 -16.34 3.94 20.05
N MET A 344 -15.39 4.08 19.11
CA MET A 344 -15.29 3.16 17.97
C MET A 344 -14.81 1.77 18.39
N SER A 345 -15.38 0.77 17.72
CA SER A 345 -15.02 -0.65 17.80
C SER A 345 -15.28 -1.32 16.44
N ALA A 346 -14.63 -2.46 16.18
CA ALA A 346 -14.77 -3.27 14.97
C ALA A 346 -16.11 -4.05 14.92
N ASN A 347 -17.23 -3.34 14.94
CA ASN A 347 -18.57 -3.91 15.13
C ASN A 347 -19.53 -3.64 13.96
N MET A 348 -19.03 -3.23 12.80
CA MET A 348 -19.87 -2.91 11.63
C MET A 348 -20.01 -4.05 10.62
N GLY A 349 -19.40 -5.22 10.86
CA GLY A 349 -19.61 -6.43 10.06
C GLY A 349 -18.66 -6.56 8.87
N GLY A 350 -19.19 -6.69 7.65
CA GLY A 350 -18.42 -6.83 6.40
C GLY A 350 -17.73 -5.54 5.95
N THR A 351 -17.29 -5.49 4.69
CA THR A 351 -16.40 -4.43 4.16
C THR A 351 -16.97 -3.83 2.86
N GLU A 352 -18.10 -3.11 2.96
CA GLU A 352 -18.83 -2.52 1.82
C GLU A 352 -18.25 -1.17 1.37
N LEU A 353 -16.98 -1.16 0.96
CA LEU A 353 -16.25 0.07 0.63
C LEU A 353 -16.90 0.90 -0.49
N VAL A 354 -17.44 0.25 -1.53
CA VAL A 354 -18.10 0.94 -2.66
C VAL A 354 -19.27 1.79 -2.17
N LYS A 355 -20.09 1.27 -1.25
CA LYS A 355 -21.23 2.02 -0.68
C LYS A 355 -20.75 3.22 0.12
N ALA A 356 -19.66 3.06 0.87
CA ALA A 356 -19.08 4.14 1.64
C ALA A 356 -18.50 5.25 0.76
N LEU A 357 -17.75 4.88 -0.29
CA LEU A 357 -17.22 5.81 -1.28
C LEU A 357 -18.34 6.56 -2.00
N GLN A 358 -19.39 5.87 -2.45
CA GLN A 358 -20.55 6.52 -3.07
C GLN A 358 -21.20 7.53 -2.12
N CYS A 359 -21.42 7.14 -0.86
CA CYS A 359 -21.97 8.04 0.16
C CYS A 359 -21.12 9.30 0.35
N ILE A 360 -19.79 9.17 0.30
CA ILE A 360 -18.87 10.32 0.37
C ILE A 360 -19.00 11.19 -0.88
N PHE A 361 -18.98 10.60 -2.07
CA PHE A 361 -19.06 11.36 -3.32
C PHE A 361 -20.39 12.10 -3.49
N ASP A 362 -21.47 11.56 -2.94
CA ASP A 362 -22.80 12.18 -2.96
C ASP A 362 -22.95 13.31 -1.92
N SER A 363 -22.15 13.30 -0.85
CA SER A 363 -22.28 14.24 0.28
C SER A 363 -21.17 15.29 0.39
N ARG A 364 -20.03 15.09 -0.28
CA ARG A 364 -18.89 16.01 -0.27
C ARG A 364 -19.25 17.38 -0.87
N GLN A 365 -18.47 18.38 -0.49
CA GLN A 365 -18.48 19.68 -1.15
C GLN A 365 -17.84 19.55 -2.55
N THR A 366 -18.45 20.18 -3.56
CA THR A 366 -18.00 20.08 -4.97
C THR A 366 -17.43 21.39 -5.51
N ASP A 367 -17.47 22.44 -4.69
CA ASP A 367 -16.99 23.80 -4.95
C ASP A 367 -15.64 24.08 -4.28
N CYS A 368 -15.13 23.17 -3.46
CA CYS A 368 -13.80 23.25 -2.85
C CYS A 368 -12.98 21.97 -3.08
N PRO A 369 -11.64 22.04 -2.97
CA PRO A 369 -10.79 20.85 -2.94
C PRO A 369 -11.25 19.90 -1.81
N THR A 370 -11.29 18.59 -2.09
CA THR A 370 -11.61 17.57 -1.08
C THR A 370 -10.52 16.51 -1.04
N SER A 371 -10.03 16.21 0.16
CA SER A 371 -9.18 15.04 0.42
C SER A 371 -9.92 14.00 1.22
N VAL A 372 -10.05 12.80 0.66
CA VAL A 372 -10.57 11.63 1.38
C VAL A 372 -9.39 10.81 1.88
N ILE A 373 -9.33 10.53 3.19
CA ILE A 373 -8.31 9.69 3.80
C ILE A 373 -8.98 8.40 4.27
N ILE A 374 -8.58 7.27 3.70
CA ILE A 374 -9.16 5.95 4.00
C ILE A 374 -8.25 5.20 4.97
N LEU A 375 -8.79 4.79 6.12
CA LEU A 375 -8.14 3.95 7.12
C LEU A 375 -8.78 2.57 7.08
N THR A 376 -8.07 1.56 6.57
CA THR A 376 -8.61 0.22 6.33
C THR A 376 -7.49 -0.82 6.33
N ASP A 377 -7.83 -2.08 6.58
CA ASP A 377 -6.98 -3.22 6.27
C ASP A 377 -7.16 -3.71 4.81
N GLY A 378 -8.08 -3.12 4.05
CA GLY A 378 -8.25 -3.38 2.63
C GLY A 378 -8.70 -4.81 2.32
N GLU A 379 -9.22 -5.55 3.31
CA GLU A 379 -9.56 -6.97 3.20
C GLU A 379 -10.86 -7.19 2.39
N THR A 380 -10.87 -6.85 1.10
CA THR A 380 -11.98 -7.15 0.16
C THR A 380 -11.46 -7.56 -1.21
N PHE A 381 -12.18 -8.47 -1.88
CA PHE A 381 -11.86 -8.92 -3.25
C PHE A 381 -12.42 -8.02 -4.35
N ASP A 382 -13.37 -7.13 -4.05
CA ASP A 382 -14.00 -6.25 -5.06
C ASP A 382 -13.11 -5.03 -5.41
N ILE A 383 -11.86 -5.29 -5.81
CA ILE A 383 -10.85 -4.26 -6.09
C ILE A 383 -11.29 -3.41 -7.29
N ASP A 384 -11.62 -4.04 -8.41
CA ASP A 384 -11.89 -3.37 -9.68
C ASP A 384 -13.03 -2.35 -9.60
N ARG A 385 -14.11 -2.68 -8.89
CA ARG A 385 -15.24 -1.75 -8.73
C ARG A 385 -14.89 -0.54 -7.88
N ASN A 386 -14.11 -0.73 -6.82
CA ASN A 386 -13.65 0.36 -5.97
C ASN A 386 -12.70 1.29 -6.74
N LEU A 387 -11.73 0.73 -7.47
CA LEU A 387 -10.78 1.49 -8.29
C LEU A 387 -11.50 2.24 -9.42
N GLY A 388 -12.40 1.57 -10.15
CA GLY A 388 -13.18 2.19 -11.22
C GLY A 388 -14.04 3.37 -10.74
N LEU A 389 -14.73 3.22 -9.60
CA LEU A 389 -15.53 4.29 -9.01
C LEU A 389 -14.67 5.50 -8.62
N VAL A 390 -13.53 5.27 -7.95
CA VAL A 390 -12.61 6.36 -7.57
C VAL A 390 -12.05 7.04 -8.81
N TYR A 391 -11.56 6.26 -9.77
CA TYR A 391 -11.01 6.77 -11.01
C TYR A 391 -12.02 7.69 -11.69
N GLU A 392 -13.25 7.23 -11.89
CA GLU A 392 -14.31 8.00 -12.53
C GLU A 392 -14.56 9.34 -11.80
N LYS A 393 -14.77 9.29 -10.48
CA LYS A 393 -15.12 10.47 -9.69
C LYS A 393 -13.99 11.48 -9.56
N VAL A 394 -12.75 11.02 -9.51
CA VAL A 394 -11.56 11.89 -9.49
C VAL A 394 -11.37 12.56 -10.86
N HIS A 395 -11.61 11.85 -11.96
CA HIS A 395 -11.52 12.42 -13.31
C HIS A 395 -12.66 13.39 -13.64
N GLN A 396 -13.85 13.21 -13.03
CA GLN A 396 -14.99 14.13 -13.17
C GLN A 396 -14.87 15.38 -12.28
N ALA A 397 -13.97 15.39 -11.29
CA ALA A 397 -13.84 16.52 -10.36
C ALA A 397 -13.34 17.78 -11.09
N PRO A 398 -13.93 18.96 -10.83
CA PRO A 398 -13.46 20.21 -11.43
C PRO A 398 -12.01 20.52 -11.04
N SER A 399 -11.23 21.10 -11.96
CA SER A 399 -9.83 21.48 -11.67
C SER A 399 -9.69 22.48 -10.52
N GLY A 400 -10.71 23.30 -10.25
CA GLY A 400 -10.75 24.22 -9.10
C GLY A 400 -11.21 23.59 -7.78
N ALA A 401 -11.75 22.37 -7.83
CA ALA A 401 -12.27 21.63 -6.68
C ALA A 401 -11.83 20.15 -6.76
N PRO A 402 -10.51 19.88 -6.85
CA PRO A 402 -10.00 18.54 -7.09
C PRO A 402 -10.37 17.60 -5.96
N LEU A 403 -10.74 16.37 -6.32
CA LEU A 403 -10.96 15.26 -5.41
C LEU A 403 -9.70 14.40 -5.36
N ARG A 404 -9.18 14.12 -4.17
CA ARG A 404 -7.98 13.31 -3.97
C ARG A 404 -8.21 12.24 -2.91
N ILE A 405 -7.73 11.02 -3.16
CA ILE A 405 -7.91 9.88 -2.25
C ILE A 405 -6.55 9.42 -1.72
N PHE A 406 -6.41 9.40 -0.41
CA PHE A 406 -5.24 8.92 0.31
C PHE A 406 -5.61 7.68 1.11
N THR A 407 -4.65 6.78 1.32
CA THR A 407 -4.90 5.52 2.04
C THR A 407 -3.85 5.29 3.12
N LEU A 408 -4.31 4.90 4.30
CA LEU A 408 -3.51 4.29 5.34
C LEU A 408 -3.94 2.83 5.48
N GLY A 409 -3.11 1.93 4.94
CA GLY A 409 -3.30 0.49 5.09
C GLY A 409 -2.86 0.05 6.49
N ILE A 410 -3.75 -0.52 7.29
CA ILE A 410 -3.51 -0.87 8.70
C ILE A 410 -3.49 -2.38 8.89
N GLY A 411 -2.36 -2.89 9.37
CA GLY A 411 -2.17 -4.28 9.70
C GLY A 411 -1.13 -4.96 8.84
N GLU A 412 -0.79 -6.18 9.23
CA GLU A 412 0.18 -7.03 8.53
C GLU A 412 -0.49 -7.80 7.36
N THR A 413 -1.82 -7.97 7.39
CA THR A 413 -2.62 -8.68 6.38
C THR A 413 -3.06 -7.80 5.22
N THR A 414 -2.74 -6.51 5.26
CA THR A 414 -3.46 -5.50 4.49
C THR A 414 -3.29 -5.70 2.99
N SER A 415 -4.38 -5.60 2.22
CA SER A 415 -4.27 -5.69 0.76
C SER A 415 -3.57 -4.45 0.19
N SER A 416 -2.32 -4.64 -0.23
CA SER A 416 -1.58 -3.61 -0.96
C SER A 416 -2.22 -3.31 -2.32
N ALA A 417 -2.88 -4.28 -2.96
CA ALA A 417 -3.59 -4.06 -4.21
C ALA A 417 -4.73 -3.05 -4.05
N MET A 418 -5.51 -3.16 -2.96
CA MET A 418 -6.57 -2.20 -2.66
C MET A 418 -6.01 -0.84 -2.26
N CYS A 419 -5.13 -0.79 -1.25
CA CYS A 419 -4.68 0.48 -0.67
C CYS A 419 -3.81 1.30 -1.64
N GLU A 420 -2.85 0.67 -2.32
CA GLU A 420 -2.03 1.36 -3.32
C GLU A 420 -2.85 1.69 -4.56
N GLY A 421 -3.77 0.80 -4.97
CA GLY A 421 -4.67 1.01 -6.09
C GLY A 421 -5.53 2.26 -5.92
N LEU A 422 -6.25 2.38 -4.80
CA LEU A 422 -7.10 3.52 -4.47
C LEU A 422 -6.34 4.86 -4.47
N ALA A 423 -5.16 4.90 -3.84
CA ALA A 423 -4.35 6.11 -3.81
C ALA A 423 -3.85 6.50 -5.21
N ARG A 424 -3.46 5.50 -6.01
CA ARG A 424 -2.93 5.70 -7.36
C ARG A 424 -3.99 6.24 -8.32
N VAL A 425 -5.18 5.62 -8.40
CA VAL A 425 -6.29 6.17 -9.22
C VAL A 425 -6.91 7.42 -8.60
N GLY A 426 -6.65 7.65 -7.31
CA GLY A 426 -7.11 8.79 -6.53
C GLY A 426 -6.20 10.03 -6.56
N ASN A 427 -5.10 10.02 -7.32
CA ASN A 427 -4.07 11.06 -7.32
C ASN A 427 -3.54 11.42 -5.91
N GLY A 428 -3.50 10.46 -4.99
CA GLY A 428 -3.03 10.64 -3.62
C GLY A 428 -1.84 9.76 -3.27
N VAL A 429 -1.64 9.54 -1.97
CA VAL A 429 -0.53 8.78 -1.42
C VAL A 429 -1.06 7.64 -0.55
N CYS A 430 -0.43 6.47 -0.71
CA CYS A 430 -0.63 5.30 0.15
C CYS A 430 0.52 5.20 1.15
N VAL A 431 0.18 4.96 2.42
CA VAL A 431 1.13 4.52 3.46
C VAL A 431 0.60 3.23 4.05
N MET A 432 1.45 2.22 4.18
CA MET A 432 1.12 0.95 4.82
C MET A 432 1.77 0.96 6.21
N THR A 433 1.04 0.56 7.24
CA THR A 433 1.53 0.52 8.63
C THR A 433 1.25 -0.85 9.24
N THR A 434 2.29 -1.47 9.77
CA THR A 434 2.17 -2.67 10.60
C THR A 434 1.86 -2.30 12.07
N ASN A 435 1.56 -3.29 12.91
CA ASN A 435 1.29 -3.05 14.34
C ASN A 435 2.52 -2.52 15.09
N ALA A 436 3.72 -2.96 14.68
CA ALA A 436 5.01 -2.58 15.26
C ALA A 436 5.43 -1.14 14.90
N GLU A 437 4.75 -0.50 13.96
CA GLU A 437 5.15 0.80 13.43
C GLU A 437 4.54 2.00 14.15
N ASN A 438 5.29 3.11 14.02
CA ASN A 438 4.92 4.42 14.55
C ASN A 438 3.79 5.04 13.70
N ILE A 439 2.60 5.08 14.29
CA ILE A 439 1.40 5.59 13.63
C ILE A 439 1.46 7.09 13.34
N VAL A 440 2.11 7.86 14.20
CA VAL A 440 2.14 9.32 14.11
C VAL A 440 3.04 9.75 12.95
N ALA A 441 4.17 9.06 12.72
CA ALA A 441 5.03 9.28 11.55
C ALA A 441 4.31 8.92 10.25
N ASN A 442 3.65 7.76 10.21
CA ASN A 442 2.88 7.31 9.05
C ASN A 442 1.71 8.27 8.72
N CYS A 443 0.99 8.75 9.73
CA CYS A 443 -0.07 9.75 9.55
C CYS A 443 0.45 11.10 9.09
N SER A 444 1.59 11.54 9.64
CA SER A 444 2.21 12.82 9.25
C SER A 444 2.46 12.88 7.76
N ARG A 445 2.83 11.75 7.16
CA ARG A 445 3.01 11.67 5.72
C ARG A 445 1.69 11.93 4.98
N ILE A 446 0.66 11.14 5.24
CA ILE A 446 -0.63 11.32 4.55
C ILE A 446 -1.16 12.75 4.71
N VAL A 447 -1.05 13.31 5.91
CA VAL A 447 -1.49 14.66 6.22
C VAL A 447 -0.73 15.70 5.41
N ASN A 448 0.59 15.66 5.42
CA ASN A 448 1.42 16.63 4.72
C ASN A 448 1.14 16.59 3.21
N ALA A 449 0.98 15.39 2.62
CA ALA A 449 0.56 15.26 1.23
C ALA A 449 -0.83 15.86 0.99
N SER A 450 -1.81 15.55 1.85
CA SER A 450 -3.20 15.97 1.70
C SER A 450 -3.41 17.49 1.86
N MET A 451 -2.55 18.18 2.61
CA MET A 451 -2.57 19.64 2.77
C MET A 451 -1.85 20.38 1.65
N SER A 452 -0.88 19.71 1.02
CA SER A 452 -0.06 20.33 -0.01
C SER A 452 -0.82 20.41 -1.32
N GLN A 453 -0.64 21.53 -2.01
CA GLN A 453 -1.03 21.66 -3.40
C GLN A 453 -0.16 20.72 -4.24
N SER A 454 -0.81 19.81 -4.96
CA SER A 454 -0.11 18.92 -5.89
C SER A 454 0.30 19.70 -7.13
N VAL A 455 1.50 19.43 -7.63
CA VAL A 455 2.05 20.09 -8.82
C VAL A 455 2.04 19.12 -9.99
N PRO A 456 1.34 19.41 -11.10
CA PRO A 456 1.47 18.61 -12.32
C PRO A 456 2.86 18.86 -12.95
N CYS A 457 3.39 17.86 -13.65
CA CYS A 457 4.64 18.03 -14.38
C CYS A 457 4.68 17.21 -15.68
N ASP A 458 5.62 17.57 -16.54
CA ASP A 458 5.94 16.84 -17.76
C ASP A 458 7.41 16.43 -17.74
N VAL A 459 7.75 15.30 -18.39
CA VAL A 459 9.15 14.82 -18.46
C VAL A 459 9.64 14.85 -19.90
N GLU A 460 10.74 15.55 -20.10
CA GLU A 460 11.49 15.56 -21.35
C GLU A 460 12.66 14.58 -21.25
N TRP A 461 12.49 13.42 -21.88
CA TRP A 461 13.48 12.34 -21.84
C TRP A 461 14.73 12.60 -22.68
N ARG A 462 14.71 13.57 -23.62
CA ARG A 462 15.86 13.98 -24.45
C ARG A 462 16.64 12.85 -25.13
N VAL A 463 15.95 11.78 -25.51
CA VAL A 463 16.52 10.71 -26.33
C VAL A 463 16.32 11.07 -27.80
N GLU A 464 17.35 10.90 -28.62
CA GLU A 464 17.26 11.04 -30.09
C GLU A 464 17.10 9.65 -30.75
N GLY A 465 16.53 9.62 -31.96
CA GLY A 465 16.41 8.37 -32.75
C GLY A 465 15.34 7.38 -32.27
N TYR A 466 14.48 7.77 -31.33
CA TYR A 466 13.36 6.93 -30.89
C TYR A 466 12.22 6.89 -31.92
N SER A 467 11.59 5.72 -32.04
CA SER A 467 10.35 5.52 -32.78
C SER A 467 9.13 5.63 -31.86
N SER A 468 9.26 5.24 -30.58
CA SER A 468 8.20 5.35 -29.59
C SER A 468 8.74 5.51 -28.16
N ILE A 469 7.96 6.22 -27.33
CA ILE A 469 8.20 6.36 -25.88
C ILE A 469 6.89 5.96 -25.17
N TYR A 470 6.97 4.94 -24.33
CA TYR A 470 5.88 4.49 -23.46
C TYR A 470 6.20 4.94 -22.04
N GLN A 471 5.71 6.13 -21.67
CA GLN A 471 5.86 6.67 -20.33
C GLN A 471 4.73 6.17 -19.41
N SER A 472 5.06 5.87 -18.16
CA SER A 472 4.09 5.70 -17.09
C SER A 472 4.51 6.45 -15.82
N PRO A 473 3.63 7.26 -15.19
CA PRO A 473 2.30 7.61 -15.64
C PRO A 473 2.30 8.37 -16.98
N ARG A 474 1.30 8.15 -17.83
CA ARG A 474 1.12 8.88 -19.10
C ARG A 474 0.91 10.37 -18.89
N GLN A 475 0.22 10.72 -17.80
CA GLN A 475 0.03 12.10 -17.33
C GLN A 475 0.42 12.19 -15.86
N ILE A 476 1.35 13.09 -15.53
CA ILE A 476 1.77 13.28 -14.14
C ILE A 476 0.96 14.43 -13.56
N LYS A 477 -0.25 14.11 -13.07
CA LYS A 477 -1.22 15.10 -12.57
C LYS A 477 -0.86 15.67 -11.20
N SER A 478 -0.13 14.90 -10.39
CA SER A 478 0.13 15.25 -9.00
C SER A 478 1.50 14.76 -8.52
N VAL A 479 2.41 15.70 -8.30
CA VAL A 479 3.63 15.53 -7.51
C VAL A 479 3.45 16.25 -6.18
N TYR A 480 3.77 15.56 -5.09
CA TYR A 480 3.69 16.10 -3.73
C TYR A 480 5.10 16.38 -3.19
N PRO A 481 5.37 17.59 -2.65
CA PRO A 481 6.65 17.88 -2.00
C PRO A 481 6.96 16.86 -0.89
N GLY A 482 8.21 16.38 -0.83
CA GLY A 482 8.64 15.37 0.15
C GLY A 482 8.22 13.92 -0.16
N TYR A 483 7.39 13.69 -1.19
CA TYR A 483 7.02 12.36 -1.68
C TYR A 483 7.83 11.97 -2.90
N ARG A 484 8.13 10.68 -2.96
CA ARG A 484 8.76 10.06 -4.11
C ARG A 484 7.71 9.77 -5.17
N CYS A 485 7.89 10.33 -6.36
CA CYS A 485 7.17 9.95 -7.55
C CYS A 485 8.10 9.11 -8.45
N VAL A 486 7.65 7.95 -8.90
CA VAL A 486 8.42 7.10 -9.83
C VAL A 486 7.76 7.19 -11.20
N ILE A 487 8.54 7.66 -12.16
CA ILE A 487 8.14 7.84 -13.55
C ILE A 487 9.07 6.96 -14.38
N THR A 488 8.51 6.12 -15.23
CA THR A 488 9.27 5.22 -16.10
C THR A 488 8.99 5.53 -17.57
N ALA A 489 9.96 5.21 -18.42
CA ALA A 489 9.79 5.23 -19.87
C ALA A 489 10.44 4.01 -20.50
N LEU A 490 9.70 3.31 -21.35
CA LEU A 490 10.25 2.39 -22.34
C LEU A 490 10.42 3.13 -23.66
N ILE A 491 11.61 3.11 -24.22
CA ILE A 491 11.97 3.85 -25.41
C ILE A 491 12.48 2.84 -26.44
N GLU A 492 11.77 2.77 -27.57
CA GLU A 492 12.12 1.90 -28.69
C GLU A 492 12.64 2.76 -29.85
N GLY A 493 13.59 2.23 -30.63
CA GLY A 493 14.21 2.95 -31.73
C GLY A 493 15.48 2.28 -32.22
N GLU A 494 16.19 2.96 -33.11
CA GLU A 494 17.46 2.50 -33.67
C GLU A 494 18.63 3.29 -33.06
N ASP A 495 19.73 2.59 -32.74
CA ASP A 495 20.98 3.19 -32.23
C ASP A 495 20.85 4.14 -31.01
N LEU A 496 19.79 3.95 -30.21
CA LEU A 496 19.45 4.79 -29.05
C LEU A 496 20.64 4.99 -28.10
N GLN A 497 20.90 6.26 -27.75
CA GLN A 497 21.87 6.63 -26.72
C GLN A 497 21.15 7.22 -25.51
N PRO A 498 21.55 6.83 -24.28
CA PRO A 498 21.03 7.48 -23.09
C PRO A 498 21.45 8.96 -23.07
N PRO A 499 20.58 9.87 -22.62
CA PRO A 499 20.93 11.28 -22.45
C PRO A 499 21.76 11.46 -21.18
N ASP A 500 22.46 12.59 -21.06
CA ASP A 500 23.20 12.93 -19.83
C ASP A 500 22.26 13.35 -18.68
N GLU A 501 21.13 13.97 -19.03
CA GLU A 501 20.12 14.45 -18.07
C GLU A 501 18.71 14.37 -18.65
N VAL A 502 17.71 14.23 -17.77
CA VAL A 502 16.28 14.42 -18.09
C VAL A 502 15.80 15.75 -17.51
N ILE A 503 14.83 16.39 -18.16
CA ILE A 503 14.23 17.65 -17.67
C ILE A 503 12.81 17.35 -17.21
N VAL A 504 12.48 17.74 -15.99
CA VAL A 504 11.12 17.75 -15.49
C VAL A 504 10.61 19.19 -15.55
N GLN A 505 9.63 19.42 -16.41
CA GLN A 505 8.97 20.70 -16.58
C GLN A 505 7.87 20.84 -15.53
N VAL A 506 7.90 21.92 -14.76
CA VAL A 506 6.91 22.24 -13.73
C VAL A 506 6.38 23.66 -13.92
N PRO A 507 5.15 23.97 -13.46
CA PRO A 507 4.61 25.32 -13.53
C PRO A 507 5.58 26.36 -12.93
N VAL A 508 5.79 27.50 -13.60
CA VAL A 508 6.69 28.58 -13.16
C VAL A 508 6.29 29.16 -11.79
N THR A 509 5.02 29.00 -11.40
CA THR A 509 4.56 29.35 -10.05
C THR A 509 5.12 28.44 -8.96
N ALA A 510 5.73 27.31 -9.32
CA ALA A 510 6.30 26.33 -8.41
C ALA A 510 7.83 26.44 -8.29
N VAL A 511 8.58 26.56 -9.39
CA VAL A 511 10.05 26.79 -9.40
C VAL A 511 10.36 28.10 -10.13
N SER A 512 11.37 28.87 -9.68
CA SER A 512 11.83 30.12 -10.33
C SER A 512 12.13 29.98 -11.83
N ASP A 513 12.67 28.83 -12.25
CA ASP A 513 13.11 28.56 -13.62
C ASP A 513 12.17 27.58 -14.36
N GLY A 514 11.13 27.05 -13.69
CA GLY A 514 10.16 26.11 -14.26
C GLY A 514 10.70 24.71 -14.59
N GLU A 515 11.98 24.43 -14.31
CA GLU A 515 12.65 23.18 -14.69
C GLU A 515 13.36 22.53 -13.49
N ILE A 516 13.30 21.21 -13.42
CA ILE A 516 14.14 20.38 -12.54
C ILE A 516 14.99 19.46 -13.43
N ARG A 517 16.32 19.59 -13.34
CA ARG A 517 17.27 18.81 -14.12
C ARG A 517 17.80 17.66 -13.31
N VAL A 518 17.66 16.44 -13.84
CA VAL A 518 18.06 15.23 -13.13
C VAL A 518 19.11 14.48 -13.96
N PRO A 519 20.33 14.26 -13.44
CA PRO A 519 21.37 13.53 -14.15
C PRO A 519 20.96 12.05 -14.29
N VAL A 520 21.27 11.48 -15.46
CA VAL A 520 21.01 10.08 -15.76
C VAL A 520 22.24 9.24 -15.43
N ARG A 521 22.02 8.12 -14.74
CA ARG A 521 23.07 7.17 -14.37
C ARG A 521 22.78 5.83 -15.00
N LEU A 522 23.81 5.24 -15.60
CA LEU A 522 23.75 3.87 -16.06
C LEU A 522 23.77 2.93 -14.85
N VAL A 523 22.93 1.90 -14.86
CA VAL A 523 22.98 0.86 -13.82
C VAL A 523 24.15 -0.09 -14.08
N ASP A 524 25.31 0.22 -13.51
CA ASP A 524 26.48 -0.65 -13.52
C ASP A 524 26.36 -1.70 -12.41
N GLY A 525 26.08 -2.95 -12.80
CA GLY A 525 25.91 -4.08 -11.86
C GLY A 525 24.88 -5.14 -12.28
N ILE A 526 24.14 -4.90 -13.38
CA ILE A 526 23.12 -5.82 -13.93
C ILE A 526 23.45 -6.15 -15.41
N ARG A 527 24.68 -5.91 -15.87
CA ARG A 527 25.05 -6.04 -17.30
C ARG A 527 24.95 -7.48 -17.87
N HIS A 528 24.64 -8.49 -17.05
CA HIS A 528 24.59 -9.91 -17.44
C HIS A 528 23.43 -10.69 -16.78
N GLU A 529 22.43 -10.02 -16.20
CA GLU A 529 21.30 -10.74 -15.61
C GLU A 529 20.23 -11.09 -16.66
N ARG A 530 19.62 -12.28 -16.51
CA ARG A 530 18.54 -12.72 -17.41
C ARG A 530 17.35 -11.75 -17.43
N VAL A 531 17.00 -11.17 -16.27
CA VAL A 531 15.90 -10.22 -16.09
C VAL A 531 16.45 -8.79 -16.06
N ALA A 532 15.90 -7.92 -16.91
CA ALA A 532 16.27 -6.51 -17.01
C ALA A 532 15.41 -5.69 -16.06
N LEU A 533 16.02 -5.12 -15.01
CA LEU A 533 15.28 -4.57 -13.87
C LEU A 533 14.38 -3.41 -14.30
N ILE A 534 14.93 -2.44 -15.02
CA ILE A 534 14.23 -1.20 -15.38
C ILE A 534 13.24 -1.46 -16.51
N HIS A 535 13.59 -2.24 -17.54
CA HIS A 535 12.63 -2.57 -18.60
C HIS A 535 11.41 -3.31 -18.05
N THR A 536 11.63 -4.30 -17.18
CA THR A 536 10.56 -5.08 -16.57
C THR A 536 9.65 -4.21 -15.70
N GLN A 537 10.21 -3.29 -14.90
CA GLN A 537 9.42 -2.34 -14.11
C GLN A 537 8.63 -1.36 -14.97
N ALA A 538 9.27 -0.76 -15.98
CA ALA A 538 8.62 0.19 -16.87
C ALA A 538 7.46 -0.46 -17.66
N ALA A 539 7.67 -1.68 -18.16
CA ALA A 539 6.63 -2.47 -18.81
C ALA A 539 5.47 -2.80 -17.85
N ARG A 540 5.76 -3.25 -16.62
CA ARG A 540 4.72 -3.53 -15.61
C ARG A 540 3.92 -2.28 -15.25
N GLN A 541 4.58 -1.14 -15.07
CA GLN A 541 3.91 0.12 -14.71
C GLN A 541 2.96 0.57 -15.83
N TYR A 542 3.41 0.49 -17.09
CA TYR A 542 2.58 0.82 -18.25
C TYR A 542 1.41 -0.17 -18.45
N ILE A 543 1.64 -1.48 -18.29
CA ILE A 543 0.57 -2.49 -18.29
C ILE A 543 -0.50 -2.18 -17.25
N ARG A 544 -0.09 -1.81 -16.03
CA ARG A 544 -1.03 -1.50 -14.94
C ARG A 544 -1.91 -0.29 -15.28
N GLU A 545 -1.32 0.75 -15.85
CA GLU A 545 -2.08 1.94 -16.26
C GLU A 545 -3.11 1.61 -17.36
N LEU A 546 -2.75 0.75 -18.32
CA LEU A 546 -3.71 0.20 -19.30
C LEU A 546 -4.82 -0.63 -18.62
N GLU A 547 -4.48 -1.43 -17.61
CA GLU A 547 -5.45 -2.24 -16.83
C GLU A 547 -6.44 -1.36 -16.06
N ASP A 548 -6.01 -0.19 -15.55
CA ASP A 548 -6.89 0.77 -14.89
C ASP A 548 -7.80 1.51 -15.88
N GLU A 549 -7.28 1.90 -17.05
CA GLU A 549 -8.08 2.53 -18.12
C GLU A 549 -9.23 1.62 -18.57
N ILE A 550 -8.98 0.30 -18.65
CA ILE A 550 -10.00 -0.71 -19.00
C ILE A 550 -11.18 -0.72 -18.00
N LEU A 551 -10.97 -0.29 -16.75
CA LEU A 551 -12.04 -0.27 -15.74
C LEU A 551 -13.12 0.77 -16.02
N VAL A 552 -12.81 1.81 -16.82
CA VAL A 552 -13.67 2.99 -17.01
C VAL A 552 -13.93 3.29 -18.50
N GLN A 553 -13.01 2.95 -19.40
CA GLN A 553 -13.10 3.24 -20.83
C GLN A 553 -13.44 1.98 -21.64
N SER A 554 -14.68 1.88 -22.13
CA SER A 554 -15.09 0.76 -22.99
C SER A 554 -14.43 0.78 -24.35
N ASP A 555 -14.22 1.97 -24.93
CA ASP A 555 -13.92 2.12 -26.36
C ASP A 555 -12.47 1.80 -26.72
N THR A 556 -11.57 1.83 -25.74
CA THR A 556 -10.14 1.52 -25.89
C THR A 556 -9.79 0.13 -25.36
N LYS A 557 -10.78 -0.63 -24.87
CA LYS A 557 -10.58 -1.87 -24.13
C LYS A 557 -9.82 -2.92 -24.92
N GLU A 558 -10.30 -3.28 -26.12
CA GLU A 558 -9.67 -4.33 -26.93
C GLU A 558 -8.24 -3.96 -27.30
N ARG A 559 -8.00 -2.72 -27.70
CA ARG A 559 -6.66 -2.20 -28.01
C ARG A 559 -5.73 -2.25 -26.79
N ASN A 560 -6.24 -1.88 -25.61
CA ASN A 560 -5.46 -1.92 -24.37
C ASN A 560 -5.13 -3.37 -23.99
N ILE A 561 -6.06 -4.33 -24.17
CA ILE A 561 -5.81 -5.76 -23.95
C ILE A 561 -4.73 -6.28 -24.88
N GLU A 562 -4.81 -5.99 -26.19
CA GLU A 562 -3.79 -6.40 -27.17
C GLU A 562 -2.40 -5.86 -26.80
N GLU A 563 -2.31 -4.61 -26.38
CA GLU A 563 -1.06 -3.99 -25.96
C GLU A 563 -0.51 -4.59 -24.65
N ILE A 564 -1.39 -4.90 -23.69
CA ILE A 564 -1.02 -5.62 -22.46
C ILE A 564 -0.43 -6.99 -22.80
N VAL A 565 -1.07 -7.75 -23.70
CA VAL A 565 -0.58 -9.06 -24.14
C VAL A 565 0.77 -8.92 -24.84
N ARG A 566 0.91 -7.98 -25.78
CA ARG A 566 2.18 -7.72 -26.49
C ARG A 566 3.32 -7.42 -25.52
N LEU A 567 3.09 -6.52 -24.56
CA LEU A 567 4.10 -6.16 -23.55
C LEU A 567 4.37 -7.30 -22.58
N GLY A 568 3.34 -8.04 -22.17
CA GLY A 568 3.45 -9.18 -21.27
C GLY A 568 4.27 -10.32 -21.88
N GLU A 569 4.07 -10.64 -23.15
CA GLU A 569 4.88 -11.63 -23.86
C GLU A 569 6.30 -11.11 -24.13
N ARG A 570 6.46 -9.84 -24.56
CA ARG A 570 7.78 -9.26 -24.88
C ARG A 570 8.70 -9.17 -23.66
N TYR A 571 8.18 -8.71 -22.53
CA TYR A 571 8.95 -8.48 -21.31
C TYR A 571 8.81 -9.62 -20.30
N GLN A 572 8.11 -10.71 -20.68
CA GLN A 572 7.85 -11.88 -19.85
C GLN A 572 7.23 -11.45 -18.51
N LEU A 573 5.98 -11.00 -18.54
CA LEU A 573 5.25 -10.52 -17.37
C LEU A 573 3.92 -11.26 -17.21
N ALA A 574 3.61 -11.69 -15.99
CA ALA A 574 2.26 -12.08 -15.63
C ALA A 574 1.42 -10.82 -15.34
N SER A 575 0.19 -10.79 -15.88
CA SER A 575 -0.75 -9.66 -15.79
C SER A 575 -2.19 -10.16 -15.68
N ARG A 576 -3.20 -9.28 -15.82
CA ARG A 576 -4.59 -9.71 -16.01
C ARG A 576 -4.78 -10.56 -17.26
N HIS A 577 -4.01 -10.30 -18.32
CA HIS A 577 -4.19 -10.90 -19.65
C HIS A 577 -3.03 -11.80 -20.09
N THR A 578 -2.01 -11.99 -19.27
CA THR A 578 -0.88 -12.89 -19.54
C THR A 578 -0.52 -13.75 -18.33
N SER A 579 -0.14 -15.01 -18.59
CA SER A 579 0.27 -15.99 -17.57
C SER A 579 1.52 -16.72 -18.04
N PHE A 580 2.36 -17.18 -17.11
CA PHE A 580 3.47 -18.07 -17.44
C PHE A 580 2.97 -19.50 -17.54
N VAL A 581 3.39 -20.22 -18.58
CA VAL A 581 3.22 -21.67 -18.69
C VAL A 581 4.57 -22.34 -18.93
N ALA A 582 4.82 -23.45 -18.23
CA ALA A 582 5.96 -24.34 -18.41
C ALA A 582 5.42 -25.74 -18.76
N VAL A 583 5.93 -26.37 -19.82
CA VAL A 583 5.50 -27.71 -20.25
C VAL A 583 6.75 -28.55 -20.51
N ASP A 584 6.82 -29.73 -19.88
CA ASP A 584 7.89 -30.68 -20.14
C ASP A 584 7.69 -31.36 -21.51
N GLU A 585 8.50 -30.95 -22.49
CA GLU A 585 8.50 -31.55 -23.83
C GLU A 585 9.36 -32.83 -23.92
N GLY A 586 10.00 -33.27 -22.84
CA GLY A 586 10.77 -34.53 -22.80
C GLY A 586 12.14 -34.48 -23.49
N GLN A 587 12.60 -33.31 -23.95
CA GLN A 587 13.94 -33.14 -24.53
C GLN A 587 14.89 -32.44 -23.55
N SER A 588 16.03 -33.06 -23.23
CA SER A 588 17.13 -32.41 -22.52
C SER A 588 17.71 -31.29 -23.38
N ALA A 589 17.62 -30.05 -22.89
CA ALA A 589 18.48 -28.96 -23.37
C ALA A 589 19.91 -29.17 -22.84
N ASN A 590 20.63 -30.14 -23.40
CA ASN A 590 22.08 -30.18 -23.33
C ASN A 590 22.64 -29.18 -24.34
N GLY A 591 22.93 -27.96 -23.91
CA GLY A 591 23.61 -27.00 -24.77
C GLY A 591 23.60 -25.59 -24.22
N THR A 592 24.79 -25.04 -24.02
CA THR A 592 25.08 -23.62 -23.90
C THR A 592 24.10 -22.76 -24.70
N ILE A 593 23.49 -21.80 -24.01
CA ILE A 593 22.50 -20.85 -24.51
C ILE A 593 23.01 -20.20 -25.82
N GLN A 594 22.46 -20.62 -26.96
CA GLN A 594 22.46 -19.82 -28.18
C GLN A 594 21.08 -19.22 -28.38
N SER A 595 21.07 -17.90 -28.48
CA SER A 595 19.92 -17.04 -28.72
C SER A 595 19.18 -17.43 -30.00
N THR A 596 17.90 -17.72 -29.89
CA THR A 596 16.94 -17.53 -30.99
C THR A 596 15.69 -16.90 -30.42
N VAL A 597 15.61 -15.57 -30.53
CA VAL A 597 14.33 -14.85 -30.56
C VAL A 597 13.74 -15.12 -31.93
N SER A 598 12.55 -15.73 -31.97
CA SER A 598 11.79 -15.88 -33.21
C SER A 598 11.44 -14.50 -33.74
N SER A 599 12.18 -14.04 -34.75
CA SER A 599 11.79 -12.90 -35.57
C SER A 599 10.53 -13.26 -36.33
N VAL A 600 9.39 -12.70 -35.93
CA VAL A 600 8.18 -12.73 -36.76
C VAL A 600 8.45 -11.87 -37.98
N SER A 601 8.69 -12.53 -39.12
CA SER A 601 8.84 -11.85 -40.42
C SER A 601 7.45 -11.49 -40.96
N PRO A 602 7.25 -10.29 -41.53
CA PRO A 602 6.00 -9.96 -42.22
C PRO A 602 5.82 -10.86 -43.46
N LYS A 603 4.62 -11.42 -43.63
CA LYS A 603 4.23 -12.13 -44.85
C LYS A 603 4.36 -11.19 -46.06
N GLN A 604 5.26 -11.52 -46.99
CA GLN A 604 5.28 -10.91 -48.32
C GLN A 604 4.15 -11.50 -49.17
N ILE A 605 3.33 -10.62 -49.75
CA ILE A 605 2.51 -10.89 -50.93
C ILE A 605 3.40 -10.61 -52.15
N GLY A 606 3.57 -11.59 -53.01
CA GLY A 606 4.31 -11.44 -54.26
C GLY A 606 3.49 -10.76 -55.35
N GLU A 607 4.13 -9.95 -56.18
CA GLU A 607 4.34 -10.19 -57.62
C GLU A 607 4.91 -8.92 -58.31
N GLY A 608 5.88 -9.11 -59.21
CA GLY A 608 6.14 -8.17 -60.32
C GLY A 608 7.46 -7.38 -60.32
N VAL A 609 8.55 -8.02 -60.77
CA VAL A 609 9.77 -7.42 -61.39
C VAL A 609 9.43 -7.15 -62.88
N PRO A 610 9.96 -6.15 -63.64
CA PRO A 610 11.39 -5.81 -63.79
C PRO A 610 11.70 -4.28 -63.91
N ASP A 611 12.93 -3.74 -63.94
CA ASP A 611 14.21 -4.25 -64.40
C ASP A 611 15.38 -3.32 -63.99
N ALA A 612 16.59 -3.88 -64.06
CA ALA A 612 17.86 -3.25 -64.44
C ALA A 612 18.69 -2.34 -63.48
N LYS A 613 19.81 -2.96 -63.06
CA LYS A 613 21.23 -2.52 -63.21
C LYS A 613 21.86 -1.54 -62.19
N GLY A 614 22.91 -2.04 -61.53
CA GLY A 614 24.19 -1.31 -61.42
C GLY A 614 24.73 -1.12 -60.01
N SER A 615 25.55 -2.06 -59.54
CA SER A 615 26.60 -1.86 -58.52
C SER A 615 27.74 -0.96 -59.07
N PRO A 616 28.78 -0.50 -58.31
CA PRO A 616 29.17 -0.85 -56.93
C PRO A 616 29.59 0.32 -55.98
N LYS A 617 29.80 -0.07 -54.71
CA LYS A 617 30.53 0.60 -53.60
C LYS A 617 32.03 0.92 -53.93
N PRO A 618 32.87 1.33 -52.96
CA PRO A 618 32.88 2.52 -52.08
C PRO A 618 34.28 3.21 -52.07
N SER A 619 34.43 4.37 -51.41
CA SER A 619 35.76 4.75 -50.89
C SER A 619 35.69 5.57 -49.61
N THR A 620 36.45 5.06 -48.65
CA THR A 620 36.87 5.59 -47.34
C THR A 620 37.73 6.86 -47.46
N LEU A 621 37.65 7.76 -46.47
CA LEU A 621 38.77 8.20 -45.61
C LEU A 621 38.37 9.41 -44.71
N HIS A 622 38.60 9.24 -43.40
CA HIS A 622 38.72 10.26 -42.33
C HIS A 622 40.08 11.00 -42.42
N PRO A 623 40.49 11.87 -41.46
CA PRO A 623 39.82 12.96 -40.72
C PRO A 623 40.69 14.26 -40.74
N THR A 624 40.25 15.36 -40.09
CA THR A 624 41.05 16.18 -39.14
C THR A 624 40.32 17.46 -38.69
N ASP A 625 40.18 17.58 -37.37
CA ASP A 625 40.34 18.73 -36.47
C ASP A 625 39.90 20.17 -36.84
N GLY A 626 39.22 20.80 -35.88
CA GLY A 626 39.36 22.24 -35.63
C GLY A 626 38.09 22.99 -35.20
N SER A 627 37.71 22.91 -33.93
CA SER A 627 36.95 23.97 -33.22
C SER A 627 37.86 25.18 -32.96
N PRO A 628 37.41 26.35 -32.43
CA PRO A 628 36.04 26.77 -32.07
C PRO A 628 35.70 28.22 -32.53
N THR A 629 34.45 28.67 -32.36
CA THR A 629 34.06 29.84 -31.53
C THR A 629 32.75 30.52 -31.94
N LEU A 630 31.89 30.70 -30.91
CA LEU A 630 31.05 31.87 -30.60
C LEU A 630 30.07 32.37 -31.67
N SER A 631 28.78 32.03 -31.49
CA SER A 631 27.67 32.85 -31.97
C SER A 631 26.88 33.43 -30.79
N ALA A 632 26.63 34.73 -30.93
CA ALA A 632 25.93 35.57 -29.99
C ALA A 632 24.40 35.44 -30.14
N ARG A 633 23.74 35.80 -29.04
CA ARG A 633 22.31 36.04 -28.84
C ARG A 633 21.56 36.56 -30.08
N GLY A 634 20.47 35.87 -30.43
CA GLY A 634 19.39 36.38 -31.27
C GLY A 634 18.04 35.85 -30.75
N ARG A 635 17.21 36.76 -30.24
CA ARG A 635 15.90 36.53 -29.63
C ARG A 635 14.82 36.66 -30.72
N LEU A 636 14.03 35.61 -30.96
CA LEU A 636 12.77 35.64 -31.74
C LEU A 636 11.79 34.70 -31.02
N GLN A 637 10.86 35.24 -30.23
CA GLN A 637 9.45 35.49 -30.58
C GLN A 637 8.58 34.23 -30.69
N HIS A 638 7.55 34.25 -29.83
CA HIS A 638 6.45 33.33 -29.60
C HIS A 638 5.94 32.54 -30.81
N ILE A 639 5.78 31.23 -30.62
CA ILE A 639 4.83 30.40 -31.39
C ILE A 639 4.00 29.59 -30.38
N VAL A 640 2.69 29.81 -30.42
CA VAL A 640 1.65 29.04 -29.73
C VAL A 640 1.22 27.90 -30.66
N PRO A 641 1.08 26.64 -30.20
CA PRO A 641 0.45 25.60 -31.00
C PRO A 641 -1.08 25.63 -30.88
N LEU A 642 -1.73 25.68 -32.05
CA LEU A 642 -3.17 25.62 -32.28
C LEU A 642 -3.78 24.25 -31.94
N ALA A 643 -5.05 24.28 -31.53
CA ALA A 643 -5.97 23.14 -31.48
C ALA A 643 -6.33 22.62 -32.89
N PRO A 644 -6.58 21.31 -33.08
CA PRO A 644 -6.99 20.77 -34.38
C PRO A 644 -8.53 20.79 -34.53
N ALA A 645 -9.00 21.31 -35.67
CA ALA A 645 -10.38 21.17 -36.14
C ALA A 645 -10.44 20.28 -37.40
N HIS A 646 -11.31 19.29 -37.30
CA HIS A 646 -12.01 18.43 -38.26
C HIS A 646 -11.74 18.49 -39.78
N SER A 647 -11.82 17.31 -40.39
CA SER A 647 -12.28 17.13 -41.78
C SER A 647 -13.14 15.87 -41.92
N SER A 648 -14.41 16.05 -42.26
CA SER A 648 -15.31 15.02 -42.82
C SER A 648 -15.38 15.22 -44.35
N PRO A 649 -15.53 14.17 -45.17
CA PRO A 649 -15.80 14.35 -46.60
C PRO A 649 -17.30 14.21 -46.93
N HIS A 650 -17.78 15.11 -47.80
CA HIS A 650 -19.03 15.02 -48.55
C HIS A 650 -18.81 14.23 -49.86
N TYR A 651 -19.79 13.42 -50.24
CA TYR A 651 -20.01 12.90 -51.60
C TYR A 651 -21.50 13.11 -51.95
N ASN A 652 -21.77 13.60 -53.16
CA ASN A 652 -23.12 13.79 -53.71
C ASN A 652 -23.41 12.80 -54.86
N ASP A 653 -24.65 12.29 -54.80
CA ASP A 653 -25.65 11.94 -55.84
C ASP A 653 -25.35 11.05 -57.06
N SER A 654 -26.19 10.00 -57.18
CA SER A 654 -27.16 9.83 -58.29
C SER A 654 -28.15 8.65 -58.03
N ASP A 655 -29.46 8.96 -58.11
CA ASP A 655 -30.62 8.18 -58.62
C ASP A 655 -31.01 6.84 -57.92
N ASP A 656 -32.27 6.43 -57.68
CA ASP A 656 -33.63 6.82 -58.08
C ASP A 656 -34.67 6.10 -57.16
N ASP A 657 -35.95 6.54 -57.27
CA ASP A 657 -37.24 5.89 -56.90
C ASP A 657 -37.90 6.07 -55.49
N ASP A 658 -38.71 7.14 -55.39
CA ASP A 658 -40.20 7.16 -55.20
C ASP A 658 -40.83 6.19 -54.14
N PHE A 659 -41.56 6.61 -53.10
CA PHE A 659 -42.86 7.31 -53.09
C PHE A 659 -43.23 7.79 -51.64
N ASP A 660 -43.51 9.09 -51.48
CA ASP A 660 -44.68 9.76 -50.82
C ASP A 660 -45.35 9.14 -49.55
N LEU A 661 -45.77 9.79 -48.44
CA LEU A 661 -46.22 11.15 -48.04
C LEU A 661 -46.14 11.21 -46.48
N GLN A 662 -45.44 12.16 -45.85
CA GLN A 662 -45.94 13.47 -45.36
C GLN A 662 -46.77 13.49 -44.04
N PRO A 663 -46.71 14.60 -43.26
CA PRO A 663 -46.22 14.57 -41.88
C PRO A 663 -47.07 15.41 -40.89
N ARG A 664 -46.47 15.76 -39.73
CA ARG A 664 -46.70 16.92 -38.81
C ARG A 664 -46.96 16.42 -37.37
N GLY A 665 -46.40 17.00 -36.32
CA GLY A 665 -45.54 18.15 -36.17
C GLY A 665 -45.29 18.44 -34.68
N ARG A 666 -44.06 18.90 -34.40
CA ARG A 666 -43.63 19.98 -33.49
C ARG A 666 -44.25 20.20 -32.09
N VAL A 667 -43.31 20.30 -31.13
CA VAL A 667 -43.18 21.31 -30.03
C VAL A 667 -44.15 21.12 -28.84
N GLY A 668 -43.77 21.10 -27.57
CA GLY A 668 -42.52 21.35 -26.86
C GLY A 668 -42.84 22.06 -25.52
N ILE A 669 -42.48 21.43 -24.38
CA ILE A 669 -42.07 22.03 -23.07
C ILE A 669 -43.18 22.85 -22.30
N PRO A 670 -43.21 23.08 -20.95
CA PRO A 670 -42.34 22.72 -19.80
C PRO A 670 -43.00 22.20 -18.49
N LEU A 671 -42.13 21.79 -17.55
CA LEU A 671 -42.08 21.98 -16.06
C LEU A 671 -43.20 21.50 -15.10
N SER A 672 -42.74 20.73 -14.09
CA SER A 672 -43.14 20.39 -12.69
C SER A 672 -44.18 21.28 -11.97
N PRO A 673 -44.88 20.88 -10.86
CA PRO A 673 -44.40 20.07 -9.71
C PRO A 673 -45.45 19.13 -8.99
N GLN A 674 -45.01 18.49 -7.89
CA GLN A 674 -45.71 17.54 -6.97
C GLN A 674 -46.92 18.11 -6.16
N PRO A 675 -47.53 17.46 -5.12
CA PRO A 675 -47.70 16.03 -4.69
C PRO A 675 -49.17 15.68 -4.24
N GLU A 676 -49.36 14.43 -3.75
CA GLU A 676 -50.28 13.96 -2.67
C GLU A 676 -51.34 12.87 -2.97
N LYS A 677 -51.16 11.74 -2.23
CA LYS A 677 -52.12 10.86 -1.50
C LYS A 677 -53.52 10.58 -2.07
N SER A 678 -53.87 9.28 -2.19
CA SER A 678 -54.76 8.54 -1.24
C SER A 678 -55.42 7.28 -1.83
N ASN A 679 -55.91 6.46 -0.90
CA ASN A 679 -56.30 5.04 -0.92
C ASN A 679 -57.60 4.61 -1.67
N THR A 680 -57.61 3.30 -1.99
CA THR A 680 -58.68 2.25 -1.80
C THR A 680 -59.87 2.01 -2.77
N SER A 681 -59.82 0.81 -3.38
CA SER A 681 -60.76 -0.35 -3.27
C SER A 681 -61.94 -0.58 -4.26
N GLY A 682 -62.13 -1.88 -4.62
CA GLY A 682 -63.35 -2.53 -5.15
C GLY A 682 -63.08 -4.01 -5.53
N LYS A 683 -63.50 -5.02 -4.73
CA LYS A 683 -64.73 -5.88 -4.79
C LYS A 683 -64.87 -6.83 -6.02
N SER A 684 -64.97 -8.16 -5.80
CA SER A 684 -66.23 -8.97 -5.87
C SER A 684 -66.06 -10.52 -6.03
N GLN A 685 -66.74 -11.27 -5.13
CA GLN A 685 -67.55 -12.54 -5.21
C GLN A 685 -67.21 -13.84 -6.02
N THR A 686 -67.06 -14.97 -5.26
CA THR A 686 -67.76 -16.32 -5.17
C THR A 686 -68.57 -16.94 -6.35
N VAL A 687 -68.66 -18.29 -6.57
CA VAL A 687 -69.40 -19.37 -5.81
C VAL A 687 -69.11 -20.83 -6.31
N GLY A 688 -69.20 -21.88 -5.42
CA GLY A 688 -69.78 -23.25 -5.68
C GLY A 688 -69.06 -24.50 -5.09
N ALA A 689 -69.40 -25.05 -3.89
CA ALA A 689 -70.27 -26.24 -3.52
C ALA A 689 -69.70 -27.67 -3.83
N ARG A 690 -69.76 -28.79 -3.05
CA ARG A 690 -70.70 -29.31 -1.99
C ARG A 690 -70.21 -30.65 -1.31
N THR A 691 -70.50 -30.86 0.01
CA THR A 691 -70.94 -32.09 0.82
C THR A 691 -70.15 -33.44 0.91
N GLN A 692 -70.20 -34.33 1.94
CA GLN A 692 -70.40 -34.39 3.43
C GLN A 692 -70.35 -35.88 3.96
N GLY A 693 -70.02 -36.13 5.26
CA GLY A 693 -70.35 -37.33 6.10
C GLY A 693 -69.14 -38.11 6.70
N SER A 694 -69.04 -38.64 7.95
CA SER A 694 -69.84 -38.71 9.21
C SER A 694 -69.02 -39.40 10.36
N ASN A 695 -69.09 -38.90 11.62
CA ASN A 695 -69.18 -39.49 13.00
C ASN A 695 -68.79 -40.98 13.29
N THR A 696 -68.35 -41.51 14.47
CA THR A 696 -68.38 -41.17 15.93
C THR A 696 -67.63 -42.24 16.82
N GLU A 697 -67.22 -41.85 18.06
CA GLU A 697 -67.18 -42.59 19.36
C GLU A 697 -65.94 -43.34 19.98
N ASP A 698 -65.83 -43.18 21.32
CA ASP A 698 -64.79 -43.30 22.40
C ASP A 698 -64.72 -44.70 23.12
N PRO A 699 -64.15 -44.96 24.36
CA PRO A 699 -63.01 -44.45 25.20
C PRO A 699 -62.16 -45.53 25.97
N CYS A 700 -61.04 -45.18 26.65
CA CYS A 700 -60.69 -45.51 28.09
C CYS A 700 -59.22 -45.28 28.56
N LYS A 701 -59.07 -44.39 29.55
CA LYS A 701 -58.33 -44.40 30.86
C LYS A 701 -57.01 -45.19 31.08
N SER A 702 -55.99 -44.52 31.62
CA SER A 702 -55.71 -44.49 33.08
C SER A 702 -54.63 -43.45 33.48
N THR A 703 -54.66 -43.08 34.76
CA THR A 703 -54.14 -41.89 35.46
C THR A 703 -53.09 -42.27 36.52
N LEU A 704 -52.33 -41.28 37.05
CA LEU A 704 -51.88 -41.03 38.45
C LEU A 704 -50.69 -40.02 38.40
N SER A 705 -50.81 -38.72 38.76
CA SER A 705 -50.97 -38.03 40.07
C SER A 705 -49.64 -37.57 40.74
N GLU A 706 -49.54 -36.26 40.98
CA GLU A 706 -49.07 -35.50 42.18
C GLU A 706 -47.85 -36.01 42.99
N SER A 707 -46.85 -35.20 43.42
CA SER A 707 -46.97 -34.01 44.29
C SER A 707 -45.60 -33.36 44.66
N ALA A 708 -45.64 -32.04 44.88
CA ALA A 708 -44.97 -31.18 45.89
C ALA A 708 -43.46 -31.21 46.24
N ASN A 709 -42.78 -30.09 45.95
CA ASN A 709 -42.31 -29.00 46.86
C ASN A 709 -41.42 -29.25 48.11
N GLN A 710 -40.61 -28.21 48.43
CA GLN A 710 -39.69 -27.95 49.58
C GLN A 710 -38.24 -28.48 49.40
N GLY A 711 -37.14 -27.77 49.64
CA GLY A 711 -36.88 -26.49 50.30
C GLY A 711 -35.69 -26.64 51.26
N SER A 712 -34.51 -26.09 50.89
CA SER A 712 -33.41 -25.57 51.77
C SER A 712 -32.86 -26.40 52.94
N THR A 713 -31.52 -26.61 53.00
CA THR A 713 -30.62 -26.18 54.11
C THR A 713 -29.15 -26.59 53.92
N GLN A 714 -28.28 -25.82 54.57
CA GLN A 714 -26.81 -25.83 54.66
C GLN A 714 -26.21 -26.88 55.63
N LEU A 715 -24.89 -27.11 55.47
CA LEU A 715 -23.83 -27.46 56.48
C LEU A 715 -23.95 -28.87 57.13
N ASP A 716 -22.91 -29.65 57.43
CA ASP A 716 -21.47 -29.45 57.51
C ASP A 716 -20.73 -30.82 57.62
N SER A 717 -19.40 -30.79 57.43
CA SER A 717 -18.37 -31.70 57.97
C SER A 717 -18.23 -33.16 57.47
N HIS A 718 -17.07 -33.49 56.85
CA HIS A 718 -15.92 -34.11 57.52
C HIS A 718 -14.74 -34.44 56.57
N VAL A 719 -13.53 -34.16 57.07
CA VAL A 719 -12.18 -34.36 56.51
C VAL A 719 -11.56 -35.65 57.11
N PRO A 720 -10.59 -36.33 56.45
CA PRO A 720 -9.16 -36.24 56.83
C PRO A 720 -8.20 -36.26 55.59
N SER A 721 -7.31 -35.29 55.37
CA SER A 721 -5.91 -35.16 55.86
C SER A 721 -4.99 -36.38 55.67
N SER A 722 -3.94 -36.26 54.85
CA SER A 722 -2.57 -36.65 55.23
C SER A 722 -1.49 -36.12 54.25
N THR A 723 -0.35 -35.85 54.87
CA THR A 723 0.85 -35.09 54.53
C THR A 723 1.88 -35.80 53.62
N PRO A 724 2.92 -35.09 53.13
CA PRO A 724 4.01 -35.65 52.31
C PRO A 724 5.17 -36.19 53.17
N PRO A 725 6.14 -36.93 52.60
CA PRO A 725 7.40 -37.22 53.26
C PRO A 725 8.55 -36.33 52.78
N SER A 726 9.45 -36.04 53.72
CA SER A 726 10.78 -35.45 53.55
C SER A 726 11.86 -36.55 53.50
N SER A 727 12.96 -36.27 52.80
CA SER A 727 14.29 -36.81 53.10
C SER A 727 15.39 -35.87 52.55
N SER A 728 16.61 -36.07 53.02
CA SER A 728 17.56 -35.07 53.50
C SER A 728 18.97 -35.18 52.89
N LEU A 729 19.83 -34.19 53.20
CA LEU A 729 21.33 -34.13 53.13
C LEU A 729 21.87 -33.50 51.81
N GLU A 730 22.82 -32.54 51.78
CA GLU A 730 23.95 -32.21 52.68
C GLU A 730 24.24 -30.69 52.82
N ALA A 731 25.01 -30.37 53.88
CA ALA A 731 25.51 -29.08 54.33
C ALA A 731 26.65 -28.51 53.43
N SER A 732 26.97 -27.21 53.44
CA SER A 732 27.92 -26.64 54.44
C SER A 732 27.98 -25.10 54.43
N GLN A 733 27.90 -24.53 55.64
CA GLN A 733 28.63 -23.41 56.25
C GLN A 733 28.66 -22.03 55.54
N ALA A 734 27.97 -20.98 56.04
CA ALA A 734 28.14 -20.20 57.28
C ALA A 734 29.13 -19.03 57.13
N VAL A 735 28.69 -17.79 57.45
CA VAL A 735 29.10 -17.06 58.67
C VAL A 735 28.03 -16.02 59.01
N SER A 736 27.59 -16.09 60.27
CA SER A 736 26.67 -15.24 61.02
C SER A 736 27.20 -13.81 61.23
N GLN A 737 26.30 -12.87 61.54
CA GLN A 737 26.17 -12.42 62.94
C GLN A 737 24.83 -11.74 63.18
N THR A 738 24.29 -12.08 64.35
CA THR A 738 22.93 -11.97 64.85
C THR A 738 22.87 -10.98 66.03
N VAL A 739 21.65 -10.78 66.56
CA VAL A 739 21.31 -10.59 68.00
C VAL A 739 21.35 -9.12 68.50
N THR A 740 20.35 -8.53 69.19
CA THR A 740 19.08 -9.00 69.82
C THR A 740 18.26 -7.83 70.41
N CYS A 741 16.93 -8.05 70.50
CA CYS A 741 15.94 -7.82 71.60
C CYS A 741 15.64 -6.43 72.24
N ALA A 742 14.42 -5.92 71.97
CA ALA A 742 13.21 -5.66 72.82
C ALA A 742 13.32 -5.38 74.35
N PRO A 743 12.24 -4.93 75.05
CA PRO A 743 11.19 -3.92 74.78
C PRO A 743 10.92 -2.97 76.00
N SER A 744 10.10 -1.91 75.88
CA SER A 744 9.12 -1.48 76.94
C SER A 744 8.36 -0.18 76.63
N ASN A 745 7.15 -0.13 77.18
CA ASN A 745 6.05 0.84 77.04
C ASN A 745 6.37 2.31 77.34
N SER A 746 5.70 3.23 76.64
CA SER A 746 4.75 4.19 77.27
C SER A 746 4.10 5.14 76.25
N SER A 747 2.87 5.50 76.59
CA SER A 747 1.84 6.24 75.87
C SER A 747 2.21 7.68 75.51
N ASN A 748 1.78 8.17 74.34
CA ASN A 748 0.79 9.26 74.20
C ASN A 748 0.90 10.07 72.89
N ILE A 749 -0.30 10.28 72.31
CA ILE A 749 -0.78 11.46 71.55
C ILE A 749 -0.38 11.59 70.07
N LEU A 750 -1.45 11.57 69.26
CA LEU A 750 -1.51 11.82 67.82
C LEU A 750 -0.95 13.20 67.41
N THR A 751 -0.10 13.20 66.38
CA THR A 751 -0.17 14.17 65.27
C THR A 751 0.25 13.45 63.99
N HIS A 752 -0.70 13.22 63.07
CA HIS A 752 -0.38 12.73 61.72
C HIS A 752 0.30 13.84 60.93
N SER A 753 1.63 13.82 60.91
CA SER A 753 2.43 14.54 59.93
C SER A 753 2.46 13.71 58.65
N THR A 754 1.71 14.14 57.64
CA THR A 754 1.87 13.69 56.24
C THR A 754 3.25 14.10 55.76
N GLN A 755 4.16 13.13 55.64
CA GLN A 755 5.41 13.35 54.92
C GLN A 755 5.12 13.65 53.45
N PRO A 756 5.86 14.59 52.83
CA PRO A 756 5.73 14.85 51.40
C PRO A 756 6.19 13.62 50.62
N VAL A 757 5.32 13.15 49.74
CA VAL A 757 5.68 12.16 48.72
C VAL A 757 6.81 12.75 47.89
N SER A 758 7.97 12.11 47.93
CA SER A 758 9.11 12.43 47.06
C SER A 758 8.66 12.43 45.60
N PRO A 759 9.03 13.44 44.78
CA PRO A 759 8.63 13.47 43.38
C PRO A 759 9.23 12.25 42.67
N THR A 760 8.37 11.40 42.12
CA THR A 760 8.78 10.31 41.23
C THR A 760 9.57 10.93 40.07
N PRO A 761 10.81 10.46 39.80
CA PRO A 761 11.58 11.00 38.69
C PRO A 761 10.81 10.77 37.38
N ILE A 762 10.70 11.86 36.64
CA ILE A 762 9.91 11.95 35.43
C ILE A 762 10.51 11.02 34.35
N ARG A 763 9.81 9.95 33.98
CA ARG A 763 10.12 9.13 32.79
C ARG A 763 9.56 9.82 31.55
N ILE A 764 10.05 11.02 31.22
CA ILE A 764 9.69 11.71 29.98
C ILE A 764 10.55 11.14 28.83
N GLY A 765 9.90 10.74 27.73
CA GLY A 765 10.57 10.54 26.44
C GLY A 765 10.21 9.28 25.67
N SER A 766 9.14 8.56 26.05
CA SER A 766 8.67 7.43 25.23
C SER A 766 7.77 7.92 24.08
N GLU A 767 7.68 7.14 23.01
CA GLU A 767 6.79 7.41 21.88
C GLU A 767 5.31 7.47 22.31
N ALA A 768 4.94 6.65 23.29
CA ALA A 768 3.60 6.67 23.89
C ALA A 768 3.29 8.03 24.54
N ASP A 769 4.29 8.69 25.14
CA ASP A 769 4.09 10.02 25.74
C ASP A 769 3.90 11.10 24.69
N ILE A 770 4.57 10.98 23.54
CA ILE A 770 4.35 11.88 22.39
C ILE A 770 2.91 11.77 21.91
N TYR A 771 2.41 10.55 21.70
CA TYR A 771 1.01 10.33 21.29
C TYR A 771 0.01 10.85 22.34
N LYS A 772 0.24 10.55 23.63
CA LYS A 772 -0.59 11.07 24.73
C LYS A 772 -0.64 12.59 24.71
N LEU A 773 0.50 13.26 24.50
CA LEU A 773 0.56 14.71 24.42
C LEU A 773 -0.21 15.24 23.19
N VAL A 774 0.00 14.68 22.00
CA VAL A 774 -0.73 15.07 20.77
C VAL A 774 -2.24 15.04 20.99
N LYS A 775 -2.77 14.02 21.67
CA LYS A 775 -4.20 13.90 21.99
C LYS A 775 -4.75 15.07 22.81
N LEU A 776 -3.91 15.73 23.62
CA LEU A 776 -4.29 16.85 24.48
C LEU A 776 -4.29 18.21 23.76
N GLN A 777 -3.76 18.30 22.54
CA GLN A 777 -3.75 19.56 21.79
C GLN A 777 -5.18 20.02 21.47
N ARG A 778 -5.45 21.31 21.69
CA ARG A 778 -6.70 21.98 21.29
C ARG A 778 -6.67 22.35 19.80
N PHE A 779 -7.82 22.70 19.23
CA PHE A 779 -7.94 22.99 17.79
C PHE A 779 -6.99 24.12 17.32
N ASP A 780 -6.80 25.12 18.18
CA ASP A 780 -5.95 26.29 17.97
C ASP A 780 -4.46 26.03 18.20
N GLY A 781 -4.09 24.81 18.60
CA GLY A 781 -2.73 24.41 18.90
C GLY A 781 -2.31 24.57 20.37
N SER A 782 -3.17 25.14 21.22
CA SER A 782 -2.85 25.35 22.64
C SER A 782 -2.95 24.06 23.47
N PHE A 783 -2.31 24.09 24.64
CA PHE A 783 -2.39 23.04 25.66
C PHE A 783 -2.85 23.62 26.99
N SER A 784 -3.61 22.84 27.75
CA SER A 784 -4.08 23.21 29.08
C SER A 784 -3.51 22.26 30.14
N PRO A 785 -3.27 22.74 31.37
CA PRO A 785 -2.72 21.94 32.48
C PRO A 785 -3.76 20.99 33.08
N THR A 786 -4.33 20.12 32.25
CA THR A 786 -5.28 19.08 32.66
C THR A 786 -4.58 17.99 33.49
N PRO A 787 -5.31 17.17 34.28
CA PRO A 787 -4.69 16.06 35.00
C PRO A 787 -3.85 15.12 34.11
N LYS A 788 -4.28 14.88 32.87
CA LYS A 788 -3.53 14.09 31.88
C LYS A 788 -2.25 14.80 31.40
N PHE A 789 -2.26 16.13 31.34
CA PHE A 789 -1.05 16.92 31.04
C PHE A 789 -0.07 16.88 32.20
N VAL A 790 -0.57 17.01 33.43
CA VAL A 790 0.22 16.90 34.66
C VAL A 790 0.81 15.50 34.84
N GLU A 791 0.12 14.45 34.39
CA GLU A 791 0.65 13.08 34.35
C GLU A 791 1.93 12.97 33.49
N ILE A 792 2.01 13.73 32.38
CA ILE A 792 3.15 13.73 31.47
C ILE A 792 4.31 14.56 32.03
N PHE A 793 4.04 15.77 32.49
CA PHE A 793 5.07 16.76 32.87
C PHE A 793 5.42 16.80 34.36
N GLY A 794 4.56 16.23 35.22
CA GLY A 794 4.64 16.38 36.67
C GLY A 794 4.13 17.73 37.16
N ASP A 795 3.58 17.74 38.38
CA ASP A 795 2.94 18.92 38.97
C ASP A 795 3.91 20.10 39.16
N VAL A 796 5.16 19.80 39.53
CA VAL A 796 6.19 20.82 39.76
C VAL A 796 6.49 21.61 38.48
N ALA A 797 6.69 20.94 37.34
CA ALA A 797 7.02 21.62 36.09
C ALA A 797 5.84 22.47 35.59
N VAL A 798 4.61 21.98 35.77
CA VAL A 798 3.39 22.71 35.39
C VAL A 798 3.19 23.95 36.25
N GLN A 799 3.44 23.88 37.56
CA GLN A 799 3.24 25.01 38.48
C GLN A 799 4.32 26.10 38.35
N ARG A 800 5.54 25.76 37.88
CA ARG A 800 6.63 26.75 37.71
C ARG A 800 6.25 27.96 36.87
N GLY A 801 5.33 27.82 35.90
CA GLY A 801 4.83 28.96 35.12
C GLY A 801 4.32 30.12 35.98
N ARG A 802 3.74 29.83 37.16
CA ARG A 802 3.25 30.83 38.11
C ARG A 802 4.37 31.67 38.72
N ASP A 803 5.52 31.06 39.00
CA ASP A 803 6.70 31.76 39.54
C ASP A 803 7.19 32.85 38.57
N TRP A 804 6.94 32.64 37.28
CA TRP A 804 7.30 33.57 36.20
C TRP A 804 6.15 34.50 35.78
N GLN A 805 5.01 34.48 36.48
CA GLN A 805 3.80 35.22 36.12
C GLN A 805 3.33 34.93 34.68
N CYS A 806 3.58 33.71 34.20
CA CYS A 806 3.13 33.27 32.89
C CYS A 806 1.71 32.73 32.99
N ASP A 807 0.86 33.07 32.02
CA ASP A 807 -0.46 32.44 31.88
C ASP A 807 -0.32 30.92 31.79
N GLU A 808 -1.24 30.18 32.43
CA GLU A 808 -1.12 28.73 32.58
C GLU A 808 -1.24 27.98 31.24
N ILE A 809 -2.04 28.50 30.29
CA ILE A 809 -2.20 27.92 28.95
C ILE A 809 -0.96 28.24 28.11
N VAL A 810 -0.44 29.47 28.20
CA VAL A 810 0.82 29.86 27.54
C VAL A 810 1.97 28.99 28.02
N TRP A 811 2.09 28.77 29.34
CA TRP A 811 3.14 27.95 29.93
C TRP A 811 3.01 26.47 29.54
N ALA A 812 1.81 25.89 29.65
CA ALA A 812 1.57 24.51 29.22
C ALA A 812 1.88 24.31 27.72
N THR A 813 1.51 25.29 26.88
CA THR A 813 1.83 25.25 25.45
C THR A 813 3.33 25.32 25.20
N ALA A 814 4.06 26.16 25.94
CA ALA A 814 5.51 26.23 25.84
C ALA A 814 6.21 24.94 26.29
N LEU A 815 5.75 24.31 27.38
CA LEU A 815 6.23 22.99 27.82
C LEU A 815 6.00 21.92 26.76
N ALA A 816 4.84 21.91 26.12
CA ALA A 816 4.54 20.97 25.03
C ALA A 816 5.46 21.19 23.82
N ILE A 817 5.68 22.44 23.40
CA ILE A 817 6.62 22.76 22.33
C ILE A 817 8.04 22.31 22.69
N ALA A 818 8.48 22.57 23.92
CA ALA A 818 9.79 22.16 24.39
C ALA A 818 9.95 20.63 24.38
N PHE A 819 8.94 19.91 24.85
CA PHE A 819 8.87 18.45 24.79
C PHE A 819 8.99 17.93 23.37
N PHE A 820 8.18 18.44 22.44
CA PHE A 820 8.25 18.03 21.04
C PHE A 820 9.63 18.31 20.44
N LYS A 821 10.20 19.51 20.67
CA LYS A 821 11.55 19.84 20.19
C LYS A 821 12.62 18.92 20.78
N LYS A 822 12.53 18.55 22.05
CA LYS A 822 13.53 17.67 22.68
C LYS A 822 13.40 16.22 22.22
N PHE A 823 12.19 15.67 22.24
CA PHE A 823 11.95 14.24 22.06
C PHE A 823 11.55 13.81 20.64
N ALA A 824 11.33 14.76 19.72
CA ALA A 824 11.05 14.48 18.32
C ALA A 824 11.87 15.36 17.35
N SER A 825 13.00 15.93 17.80
CA SER A 825 13.92 16.75 16.97
C SER A 825 14.49 16.01 15.76
N ASN A 826 14.69 14.70 15.87
CA ASN A 826 15.16 13.85 14.78
C ASN A 826 14.09 13.54 13.72
N ARG A 827 12.86 14.04 13.90
CA ARG A 827 11.71 13.81 13.02
C ARG A 827 10.96 15.13 12.75
N PRO A 828 11.55 16.08 12.00
CA PRO A 828 10.92 17.38 11.77
C PRO A 828 9.56 17.28 11.05
N GLU A 829 9.44 16.40 10.05
CA GLU A 829 8.18 16.17 9.31
C GLU A 829 7.03 15.69 10.22
N PHE A 830 7.36 14.97 11.30
CA PHE A 830 6.39 14.47 12.28
C PHE A 830 5.75 15.62 13.06
N LEU A 831 6.54 16.64 13.40
CA LEU A 831 6.12 17.79 14.21
C LEU A 831 5.55 18.95 13.38
N GLU A 832 5.74 18.91 12.06
CA GLU A 832 5.17 19.86 11.11
C GLU A 832 3.65 19.96 11.28
N ASN A 833 3.10 21.17 11.16
CA ASN A 833 1.72 21.56 11.49
C ASN A 833 1.36 21.50 13.00
N LEU A 834 1.76 20.48 13.76
CA LEU A 834 1.50 20.42 15.21
C LEU A 834 2.20 21.55 15.96
N LEU A 835 3.51 21.71 15.72
CA LEU A 835 4.29 22.80 16.28
C LEU A 835 3.89 24.15 15.71
N GLU A 836 3.58 24.21 14.42
CA GLU A 836 3.18 25.45 13.75
C GLU A 836 1.94 26.05 14.41
N LYS A 837 0.87 25.27 14.60
CA LYS A 837 -0.33 25.74 15.31
C LYS A 837 -0.03 26.21 16.73
N SER A 838 0.79 25.46 17.45
CA SER A 838 1.20 25.82 18.83
C SER A 838 1.99 27.13 18.86
N LEU A 839 2.87 27.35 17.90
CA LEU A 839 3.66 28.57 17.77
C LEU A 839 2.79 29.76 17.34
N GLU A 840 1.87 29.56 16.39
CA GLU A 840 0.91 30.59 15.97
C GLU A 840 0.00 31.01 17.13
N PHE A 841 -0.43 30.08 17.98
CA PHE A 841 -1.17 30.40 19.20
C PHE A 841 -0.36 31.32 20.11
N LEU A 842 0.92 30.99 20.38
CA LEU A 842 1.78 31.85 21.20
C LEU A 842 2.01 33.22 20.56
N GLN A 843 2.20 33.27 19.24
CA GLN A 843 2.38 34.52 18.50
C GLN A 843 1.13 35.40 18.51
N GLY A 844 -0.07 34.80 18.50
CA GLY A 844 -1.34 35.52 18.61
C GLY A 844 -1.72 35.92 20.04
N ASN A 845 -1.05 35.38 21.06
CA ASN A 845 -1.39 35.61 22.46
C ASN A 845 -0.66 36.83 23.04
N THR A 846 -1.42 37.84 23.49
CA THR A 846 -0.88 39.10 24.01
C THR A 846 0.01 38.92 25.26
N HIS A 847 -0.33 37.98 26.15
CA HIS A 847 0.51 37.70 27.34
C HIS A 847 1.86 37.09 26.95
N ALA A 848 1.85 36.17 25.97
CA ALA A 848 3.09 35.56 25.46
C ALA A 848 4.00 36.59 24.78
N GLN A 849 3.40 37.54 24.03
CA GLN A 849 4.13 38.64 23.42
C GLN A 849 4.77 39.57 24.46
N GLN A 850 4.04 39.94 25.51
CA GLN A 850 4.52 40.83 26.57
C GLN A 850 5.68 40.21 27.37
N SER A 851 5.62 38.91 27.64
CA SER A 851 6.66 38.18 28.38
C SER A 851 7.87 37.77 27.53
N GLY A 852 7.80 37.95 26.22
CA GLY A 852 8.83 37.51 25.27
C GLY A 852 8.75 36.01 24.98
N ILE A 853 8.16 35.65 23.83
CA ILE A 853 7.93 34.26 23.42
C ILE A 853 9.21 33.41 23.49
N GLN A 854 10.34 33.93 23.02
CA GLN A 854 11.61 33.19 23.04
C GLN A 854 12.08 32.92 24.47
N VAL A 855 11.91 33.87 25.39
CA VAL A 855 12.28 33.71 26.81
C VAL A 855 11.44 32.62 27.47
N ILE A 856 10.13 32.57 27.17
CA ILE A 856 9.24 31.52 27.67
C ILE A 856 9.68 30.15 27.14
N LEU A 857 9.96 30.05 25.83
CA LEU A 857 10.39 28.79 25.21
C LEU A 857 11.73 28.30 25.75
N ASP A 858 12.71 29.19 25.94
CA ASP A 858 14.03 28.83 26.49
C ASP A 858 13.91 28.31 27.93
N ARG A 859 13.02 28.90 28.73
CA ARG A 859 12.73 28.43 30.09
C ARG A 859 12.05 27.07 30.07
N ALA A 860 11.02 26.90 29.25
CA ALA A 860 10.35 25.60 29.10
C ALA A 860 11.32 24.50 28.64
N MET A 861 12.25 24.82 27.73
CA MET A 861 13.33 23.92 27.32
C MET A 861 14.31 23.56 28.44
N SER A 862 14.52 24.46 29.41
CA SER A 862 15.33 24.15 30.59
C SER A 862 14.60 23.27 31.61
N GLU A 863 13.26 23.30 31.61
CA GLU A 863 12.43 22.47 32.50
C GLU A 863 12.27 21.04 31.99
N VAL A 864 12.10 20.90 30.68
CA VAL A 864 11.94 19.62 29.97
C VAL A 864 13.28 18.95 29.77
#